data_AF-A0AAP0X0F6-F1
#
_entry.id   AF-A0AAP0X0F6-F1
#
_cell.length_a   1.000
_cell.length_b   1.000
_cell.length_c   1.000
_cell.angle_alpha   90.00
_cell.angle_beta   90.00
_cell.angle_gamma   90.00
#
_symmetry.space_group_name_H-M   'P 1'
#
loop_
_entity.id
_entity.type
_entity.pdbx_description
1 polymer ?
#
loop_
_entity_poly.entity_id
_entity_poly.type
_entity_poly.pdbx_seq_one_letter_code
_entity_poly.pdbx_strand_id
1 'polypeptide(L)'
;MAVGVESPESGRGAGIALEFPVSETASSSPSPPRMPRRLRERLLEGKTPSTVEDIEAKLRHADLRRQKFYEKLSSKARPKPRSPSQSSSQEEDLGQRLEAKLQAAEQKRLSILANAQKRLARLDELRQAAKTGVAMRFEKEREELGTKVESRVQQAEANRMLMLKAYRQRRATLKERTSQSLLRRMARESKYKERVRAAIYQKRAAAEKKRLGLLEAEKKRACARVLQVRRVAKSVSHQREMERRRMKDQLEDRLQRARRQRAEYLRQRGRLRNSVRVNWNKMMHKQADLLSRKLARCWRQFLRLRKTTLDLAKAYDALQINEECVKSMPFEQLALLIESTATLQTVKALLDRIESRYKVSLAVGGTSSPSSWENIDHLLKRVASPNRRPTQKNSSKSRGAKKGGSIRELARGPSKLSRYQVRIVLCAYMILGHPDAVFSDQGEREIALAKSAESFVREFELLIKIILEGPIQSSDEEADPILPRRWTFRSQLAAFDKAWCSYLNCFVVWKVKDARSLEGDLVRAACQLELSMIQTCKLTPEGDSITLTHDMKAIQKQEDQKLLREKVQHLSGDAGIERMECALSDTRTKYFQARENGSPLVRLVSQLALIRLPVQRKEVIDRGEDASSPPKKVGSSSPPSSSGSQLGSSAEKLVTENELIVNEVVHEQRHALADSFNVTDEDQSGIKEKIAETMEKAFWDGITESMKQNKPNYDRVVELMREVRDEICEIAPQSWKQEIVEAIDLDILSQVVLKSGNLDMEYLGKILEFALVTLQKALCSSYRR
;
A
#
# COMPACT_ATOMS: atom_id res chain seq x y z
N MET A 1 28.90 -36.54 17.82
CA MET A 1 28.68 -37.99 17.93
C MET A 1 29.92 -38.64 17.33
N ALA A 2 30.88 -39.06 18.16
CA ALA A 2 30.99 -40.42 18.73
C ALA A 2 31.35 -41.42 17.58
N VAL A 3 32.34 -42.30 17.63
CA VAL A 3 32.82 -43.19 18.71
C VAL A 3 34.13 -43.87 18.25
N GLY A 4 34.95 -44.33 19.21
CA GLY A 4 35.85 -45.50 19.14
C GLY A 4 36.73 -45.56 20.40
N VAL A 5 36.31 -46.17 21.54
CA VAL A 5 36.25 -47.61 21.95
C VAL A 5 37.66 -48.22 22.17
N GLU A 6 38.16 -48.21 23.43
CA GLU A 6 38.31 -49.31 24.45
C GLU A 6 39.57 -50.19 24.27
N SER A 7 40.59 -50.08 25.15
CA SER A 7 40.92 -50.83 26.41
C SER A 7 41.97 -51.95 26.17
N PRO A 8 42.80 -52.44 27.14
CA PRO A 8 42.54 -52.61 28.59
C PRO A 8 43.71 -52.40 29.61
N GLU A 9 43.33 -52.44 30.91
CA GLU A 9 43.93 -52.96 32.19
C GLU A 9 45.46 -53.21 32.31
N SER A 10 46.19 -53.01 33.44
CA SER A 10 45.98 -53.26 34.89
C SER A 10 47.08 -52.54 35.71
N GLY A 11 46.86 -52.28 37.02
CA GLY A 11 47.58 -51.28 37.82
C GLY A 11 48.57 -51.74 38.93
N ARG A 12 49.23 -50.73 39.53
CA ARG A 12 49.91 -50.57 40.86
C ARG A 12 50.74 -49.28 40.74
N GLY A 13 50.87 -48.32 41.66
CA GLY A 13 50.54 -48.14 43.07
C GLY A 13 51.66 -47.25 43.67
N ALA A 14 51.30 -46.12 44.32
CA ALA A 14 52.14 -45.17 45.09
C ALA A 14 53.18 -44.32 44.30
N GLY A 15 53.34 -43.00 44.51
CA GLY A 15 52.74 -42.07 45.45
C GLY A 15 52.91 -40.63 44.93
N ILE A 16 52.01 -39.74 45.36
CA ILE A 16 51.95 -38.33 44.96
C ILE A 16 52.93 -37.53 45.84
N ALA A 17 53.84 -36.77 45.20
CA ALA A 17 54.47 -35.61 45.82
C ALA A 17 54.02 -34.37 45.03
N LEU A 18 53.02 -33.68 45.56
CA LEU A 18 52.53 -32.38 45.10
C LEU A 18 52.90 -31.35 46.16
N GLU A 19 53.84 -30.46 45.85
CA GLU A 19 54.01 -29.20 46.58
C GLU A 19 53.30 -28.08 45.79
N PHE A 20 52.26 -27.53 46.40
CA PHE A 20 51.61 -26.30 45.97
C PHE A 20 51.89 -25.20 47.03
N PRO A 21 52.32 -24.00 46.62
CA PRO A 21 52.51 -22.89 47.55
C PRO A 21 51.33 -21.93 47.51
N VAL A 22 50.56 -21.84 48.60
CA VAL A 22 49.54 -20.80 48.89
C VAL A 22 49.36 -20.82 50.42
N SER A 23 49.45 -19.78 51.25
CA SER A 23 49.36 -18.33 51.09
C SER A 23 49.91 -17.62 52.35
N GLU A 24 49.94 -16.29 52.27
CA GLU A 24 49.84 -15.29 53.35
C GLU A 24 51.10 -14.59 53.90
N THR A 25 50.88 -13.29 54.05
CA THR A 25 51.80 -12.18 54.19
C THR A 25 52.19 -11.87 55.63
N ALA A 26 53.42 -11.37 55.76
CA ALA A 26 53.99 -10.55 56.83
C ALA A 26 54.34 -11.26 58.16
N SER A 27 55.60 -11.67 58.34
CA SER A 27 56.69 -10.80 58.82
C SER A 27 57.97 -11.61 59.13
N SER A 28 59.10 -11.08 58.68
CA SER A 28 60.47 -11.28 59.19
C SER A 28 60.98 -12.71 59.51
N SER A 29 61.77 -13.27 58.59
CA SER A 29 62.90 -14.16 58.93
C SER A 29 64.18 -13.67 58.25
N PRO A 30 65.27 -13.37 59.00
CA PRO A 30 66.55 -13.01 58.42
C PRO A 30 67.34 -14.28 58.06
N SER A 31 67.90 -14.27 56.86
CA SER A 31 68.89 -15.26 56.38
C SER A 31 70.14 -15.30 57.28
N PRO A 32 70.87 -16.43 57.34
CA PRO A 32 72.01 -16.59 58.23
C PRO A 32 73.16 -15.65 57.83
N PRO A 33 73.98 -15.19 58.79
CA PRO A 33 75.00 -14.17 58.55
C PRO A 33 76.07 -14.68 57.58
N ARG A 34 76.31 -13.90 56.51
CA ARG A 34 77.36 -14.15 55.51
C ARG A 34 78.74 -14.15 56.20
N MET A 35 79.44 -15.28 56.06
CA MET A 35 80.84 -15.46 56.45
C MET A 35 81.76 -14.33 55.90
N PRO A 36 82.69 -13.79 56.72
CA PRO A 36 83.64 -12.76 56.31
C PRO A 36 84.47 -13.15 55.08
N ARG A 37 84.72 -12.18 54.18
CA ARG A 37 85.42 -12.38 52.89
C ARG A 37 86.78 -13.09 53.01
N ARG A 38 87.54 -12.79 54.08
CA ARG A 38 88.83 -13.45 54.39
C ARG A 38 88.73 -14.96 54.61
N LEU A 39 87.60 -15.46 55.14
CA LEU A 39 87.38 -16.89 55.34
C LEU A 39 86.90 -17.58 54.06
N ARG A 40 86.15 -16.87 53.20
CA ARG A 40 85.80 -17.38 51.87
C ARG A 40 87.03 -17.54 50.97
N GLU A 41 87.92 -16.56 50.93
CA GLU A 41 89.15 -16.64 50.13
C GLU A 41 90.06 -17.79 50.58
N ARG A 42 90.17 -18.02 51.90
CA ARG A 42 90.95 -19.15 52.46
C ARG A 42 90.33 -20.53 52.22
N LEU A 43 89.02 -20.62 51.99
CA LEU A 43 88.31 -21.87 51.72
C LEU A 43 88.14 -22.16 50.21
N LEU A 44 88.25 -21.13 49.36
CA LEU A 44 88.23 -21.25 47.90
C LEU A 44 89.63 -21.48 47.29
N GLU A 45 90.70 -21.15 48.01
CA GLU A 45 92.03 -21.71 47.73
C GLU A 45 92.06 -23.17 48.15
N GLY A 46 91.64 -24.06 47.24
CA GLY A 46 91.85 -25.50 47.36
C GLY A 46 93.34 -25.80 47.46
N LYS A 47 93.87 -25.82 48.69
CA LYS A 47 95.18 -26.40 48.96
C LYS A 47 95.05 -27.90 48.77
N THR A 48 95.70 -28.40 47.73
CA THR A 48 96.09 -29.81 47.62
C THR A 48 96.74 -30.25 48.94
N PRO A 49 96.52 -31.50 49.40
CA PRO A 49 97.13 -31.97 50.64
C PRO A 49 98.65 -31.83 50.50
N SER A 50 99.25 -31.01 51.36
CA SER A 50 100.70 -30.78 51.37
C SER A 50 101.42 -32.09 51.64
N THR A 51 102.20 -32.54 50.67
CA THR A 51 103.09 -33.70 50.78
C THR A 51 104.07 -33.53 51.94
N VAL A 52 104.52 -34.63 52.54
CA VAL A 52 105.45 -34.61 53.70
C VAL A 52 106.70 -33.77 53.41
N GLU A 53 107.19 -33.83 52.17
CA GLU A 53 108.33 -33.03 51.68
C GLU A 53 108.10 -31.52 51.76
N ASP A 54 106.88 -31.03 51.50
CA ASP A 54 106.52 -29.62 51.59
C ASP A 54 106.47 -29.12 53.05
N ILE A 55 106.10 -30.01 53.98
CA ILE A 55 106.09 -29.74 55.41
C ILE A 55 107.54 -29.67 55.92
N GLU A 56 108.38 -30.61 55.52
CA GLU A 56 109.80 -30.63 55.85
C GLU A 56 110.54 -29.41 55.27
N ALA A 57 110.27 -29.03 54.03
CA ALA A 57 110.87 -27.84 53.40
C ALA A 57 110.51 -26.56 54.17
N LYS A 58 109.25 -26.41 54.61
CA LYS A 58 108.81 -25.27 55.44
C LYS A 58 109.48 -25.27 56.81
N LEU A 59 109.69 -26.43 57.41
CA LEU A 59 110.43 -26.56 58.68
C LEU A 59 111.91 -26.19 58.52
N ARG A 60 112.60 -26.71 57.50
CA ARG A 60 113.99 -26.30 57.20
C ARG A 60 114.11 -24.80 56.94
N HIS A 61 113.14 -24.23 56.23
CA HIS A 61 113.13 -22.80 55.97
C HIS A 61 112.89 -21.98 57.25
N ALA A 62 112.10 -22.49 58.20
CA ALA A 62 111.94 -21.89 59.51
C ALA A 62 113.24 -21.97 60.35
N ASP A 63 113.97 -23.07 60.27
CA ASP A 63 115.25 -23.24 60.98
C ASP A 63 116.36 -22.36 60.39
N LEU A 64 116.41 -22.18 59.06
CA LEU A 64 117.29 -21.19 58.43
C LEU A 64 116.99 -19.76 58.89
N ARG A 65 115.70 -19.41 59.06
CA ARG A 65 115.32 -18.09 59.61
C ARG A 65 115.79 -17.93 61.06
N ARG A 66 115.70 -18.99 61.87
CA ARG A 66 116.22 -18.99 63.24
C ARG A 66 117.74 -18.84 63.28
N GLN A 67 118.48 -19.57 62.43
CA GLN A 67 119.94 -19.44 62.34
C GLN A 67 120.38 -18.03 61.95
N LYS A 68 119.79 -17.44 60.89
CA LYS A 68 120.09 -16.06 60.48
C LYS A 68 119.78 -15.04 61.59
N PHE A 69 118.77 -15.31 62.41
CA PHE A 69 118.43 -14.46 63.55
C PHE A 69 119.51 -14.53 64.65
N TYR A 70 119.97 -15.72 65.01
CA TYR A 70 121.06 -15.89 65.98
C TYR A 70 122.41 -15.33 65.47
N GLU A 71 122.70 -15.43 64.19
CA GLU A 71 123.88 -14.84 63.55
C GLU A 71 123.86 -13.29 63.55
N LYS A 72 122.66 -12.71 63.40
CA LYS A 72 122.44 -11.26 63.51
C LYS A 72 122.53 -10.76 64.96
N LEU A 73 122.28 -11.63 65.93
CA LEU A 73 122.50 -11.34 67.36
C LEU A 73 123.99 -11.43 67.73
N SER A 74 124.73 -12.42 67.21
CA SER A 74 126.16 -12.58 67.50
C SER A 74 127.02 -11.46 66.88
N SER A 75 126.66 -10.95 65.70
CA SER A 75 127.33 -9.79 65.07
C SER A 75 127.11 -8.46 65.82
N LYS A 76 126.07 -8.35 66.65
CA LYS A 76 125.84 -7.19 67.54
C LYS A 76 126.60 -7.27 68.87
N ALA A 77 127.17 -8.43 69.23
CA ALA A 77 127.85 -8.66 70.51
C ALA A 77 129.39 -8.50 70.44
N ARG A 78 129.97 -8.05 69.31
CA ARG A 78 131.40 -7.69 69.26
C ARG A 78 131.65 -6.29 69.83
N PRO A 79 132.63 -6.12 70.75
CA PRO A 79 133.10 -4.80 71.18
C PRO A 79 133.69 -4.05 69.98
N LYS A 80 133.26 -2.79 69.77
CA LYS A 80 133.90 -1.89 68.80
C LYS A 80 135.34 -1.57 69.26
N PRO A 81 136.35 -1.63 68.38
CA PRO A 81 137.69 -1.15 68.70
C PRO A 81 137.69 0.37 68.89
N ARG A 82 138.45 0.83 69.89
CA ARG A 82 138.60 2.21 70.34
C ARG A 82 139.52 2.97 69.36
N SER A 83 139.06 4.08 68.78
CA SER A 83 139.89 4.97 67.95
C SER A 83 140.76 5.89 68.83
N PRO A 84 142.00 6.25 68.40
CA PRO A 84 142.96 6.93 69.26
C PRO A 84 142.79 8.45 69.32
N SER A 85 143.18 9.00 70.47
CA SER A 85 143.30 10.42 70.77
C SER A 85 144.44 11.07 69.98
N GLN A 86 144.20 12.25 69.41
CA GLN A 86 145.27 13.17 69.01
C GLN A 86 144.79 14.61 69.14
N SER A 87 145.64 15.42 69.76
CA SER A 87 145.48 16.83 70.09
C SER A 87 146.67 17.60 69.53
N SER A 88 146.44 18.72 68.83
CA SER A 88 147.35 19.90 68.69
C SER A 88 146.65 20.95 67.80
N SER A 89 146.20 22.07 68.37
CA SER A 89 146.82 23.41 68.33
C SER A 89 146.76 24.11 66.97
N GLN A 90 145.84 25.08 66.80
CA GLN A 90 146.14 26.42 66.30
C GLN A 90 144.87 27.29 66.30
N GLU A 91 145.09 28.56 66.62
CA GLU A 91 144.15 29.53 67.18
C GLU A 91 143.72 30.57 66.14
N GLU A 92 143.68 30.16 64.88
CA GLU A 92 143.22 30.96 63.74
C GLU A 92 142.13 30.13 63.03
N ASP A 93 141.00 30.76 62.67
CA ASP A 93 139.80 30.16 62.02
C ASP A 93 138.59 29.75 62.90
N LEU A 94 138.42 30.25 64.12
CA LEU A 94 137.14 30.07 64.83
C LEU A 94 135.96 30.72 64.06
N GLY A 95 136.17 31.88 63.43
CA GLY A 95 135.18 32.60 62.61
C GLY A 95 134.83 31.86 61.32
N GLN A 96 135.83 31.48 60.53
CA GLN A 96 135.62 30.73 59.27
C GLN A 96 134.97 29.37 59.51
N ARG A 97 135.31 28.69 60.62
CA ARG A 97 134.71 27.41 60.99
C ARG A 97 133.27 27.56 61.46
N LEU A 98 132.91 28.67 62.12
CA LEU A 98 131.52 28.95 62.50
C LEU A 98 130.69 29.34 61.28
N GLU A 99 131.25 30.11 60.35
CA GLU A 99 130.62 30.45 59.07
C GLU A 99 130.39 29.21 58.20
N ALA A 100 131.39 28.34 58.04
CA ALA A 100 131.22 27.05 57.34
C ALA A 100 130.17 26.15 58.01
N LYS A 101 130.06 26.16 59.34
CA LYS A 101 129.01 25.43 60.07
C LYS A 101 127.63 26.04 59.87
N LEU A 102 127.49 27.37 59.84
CA LEU A 102 126.24 28.06 59.55
C LEU A 102 125.80 27.81 58.11
N GLN A 103 126.72 27.92 57.15
CA GLN A 103 126.48 27.61 55.74
C GLN A 103 126.08 26.13 55.55
N ALA A 104 126.77 25.19 56.21
CA ALA A 104 126.38 23.77 56.18
C ALA A 104 125.01 23.52 56.83
N ALA A 105 124.68 24.22 57.91
CA ALA A 105 123.37 24.14 58.56
C ALA A 105 122.25 24.73 57.66
N GLU A 106 122.53 25.83 56.96
CA GLU A 106 121.63 26.44 55.99
C GLU A 106 121.41 25.53 54.77
N GLN A 107 122.48 25.01 54.17
CA GLN A 107 122.40 24.02 53.10
C GLN A 107 121.62 22.77 53.55
N LYS A 108 121.84 22.30 54.78
CA LYS A 108 121.08 21.18 55.35
C LYS A 108 119.60 21.55 55.52
N ARG A 109 119.27 22.74 56.03
CA ARG A 109 117.89 23.23 56.14
C ARG A 109 117.21 23.31 54.78
N LEU A 110 117.87 23.88 53.78
CA LEU A 110 117.38 23.95 52.40
C LEU A 110 117.20 22.55 51.79
N SER A 111 118.11 21.62 52.05
CA SER A 111 117.98 20.23 51.59
C SER A 111 116.77 19.52 52.21
N ILE A 112 116.48 19.76 53.50
CA ILE A 112 115.31 19.20 54.19
C ILE A 112 114.02 19.80 53.64
N LEU A 113 113.98 21.12 53.43
CA LEU A 113 112.84 21.80 52.83
C LEU A 113 112.60 21.33 51.40
N ALA A 114 113.64 21.22 50.58
CA ALA A 114 113.55 20.69 49.22
C ALA A 114 113.06 19.22 49.21
N ASN A 115 113.54 18.39 50.14
CA ASN A 115 113.05 17.01 50.29
C ASN A 115 111.59 16.94 50.76
N ALA A 116 111.16 17.83 51.66
CA ALA A 116 109.77 17.92 52.11
C ALA A 116 108.86 18.40 50.98
N GLN A 117 109.25 19.42 50.22
CA GLN A 117 108.54 19.91 49.03
C GLN A 117 108.42 18.82 47.96
N LYS A 118 109.51 18.08 47.67
CA LYS A 118 109.47 16.92 46.75
C LYS A 118 108.51 15.83 47.22
N ARG A 119 108.41 15.57 48.53
CA ARG A 119 107.46 14.59 49.09
C ARG A 119 106.02 15.08 48.98
N LEU A 120 105.76 16.34 49.28
CA LEU A 120 104.43 16.96 49.14
C LEU A 120 103.96 16.94 47.68
N ALA A 121 104.82 17.35 46.74
CA ALA A 121 104.53 17.30 45.31
C ALA A 121 104.14 15.88 44.84
N ARG A 122 104.89 14.85 45.27
CA ARG A 122 104.56 13.44 44.96
C ARG A 122 103.22 12.99 45.56
N LEU A 123 102.87 13.46 46.76
CA LEU A 123 101.58 13.14 47.37
C LEU A 123 100.42 13.83 46.64
N ASP A 124 100.62 15.07 46.19
CA ASP A 124 99.62 15.79 45.40
C ASP A 124 99.48 15.19 44.00
N GLU A 125 100.56 14.76 43.35
CA GLU A 125 100.51 13.96 42.12
C GLU A 125 99.66 12.69 42.30
N LEU A 126 99.88 11.93 43.37
CA LEU A 126 99.09 10.75 43.68
C LEU A 126 97.61 11.09 43.97
N ARG A 127 97.33 12.18 44.68
CA ARG A 127 95.96 12.66 44.93
C ARG A 127 95.27 13.06 43.62
N GLN A 128 95.95 13.80 42.75
CA GLN A 128 95.40 14.19 41.45
C GLN A 128 95.19 12.97 40.56
N ALA A 129 96.13 12.03 40.50
CA ALA A 129 95.97 10.76 39.77
C ALA A 129 94.81 9.91 40.30
N ALA A 130 94.59 9.89 41.62
CA ALA A 130 93.43 9.22 42.22
C ALA A 130 92.12 9.94 41.86
N LYS A 131 92.10 11.28 41.92
CA LYS A 131 90.93 12.09 41.56
C LYS A 131 90.56 11.92 40.08
N THR A 132 91.53 11.99 39.18
CA THR A 132 91.32 11.76 37.74
C THR A 132 90.92 10.31 37.47
N GLY A 133 91.57 9.34 38.11
CA GLY A 133 91.21 7.91 37.97
C GLY A 133 89.80 7.57 38.47
N VAL A 134 89.26 8.32 39.44
CA VAL A 134 87.86 8.20 39.88
C VAL A 134 86.92 8.88 38.88
N ALA A 135 87.24 10.10 38.43
CA ALA A 135 86.44 10.81 37.42
C ALA A 135 86.31 10.00 36.12
N MET A 136 87.42 9.45 35.61
CA MET A 136 87.42 8.60 34.40
C MET A 136 86.59 7.33 34.56
N ARG A 137 86.49 6.77 35.79
CA ARG A 137 85.64 5.61 36.06
C ARG A 137 84.16 5.98 36.02
N PHE A 138 83.79 7.10 36.65
CA PHE A 138 82.42 7.60 36.60
C PHE A 138 81.99 8.00 35.19
N GLU A 139 82.88 8.60 34.39
CA GLU A 139 82.59 8.93 32.99
C GLU A 139 82.36 7.65 32.17
N LYS A 140 83.24 6.65 32.29
CA LYS A 140 83.05 5.35 31.63
C LYS A 140 81.75 4.66 32.05
N GLU A 141 81.45 4.62 33.35
CA GLU A 141 80.19 4.06 33.85
C GLU A 141 78.97 4.84 33.32
N ARG A 142 79.06 6.17 33.23
CA ARG A 142 78.00 7.00 32.64
C ARG A 142 77.82 6.71 31.15
N GLU A 143 78.89 6.57 30.38
CA GLU A 143 78.82 6.23 28.95
C GLU A 143 78.26 4.81 28.74
N GLU A 144 78.71 3.83 29.51
CA GLU A 144 78.18 2.46 29.47
C GLU A 144 76.70 2.40 29.84
N LEU A 145 76.27 3.16 30.85
CA LEU A 145 74.87 3.24 31.22
C LEU A 145 74.07 4.03 30.17
N GLY A 146 74.63 5.10 29.62
CA GLY A 146 74.02 5.87 28.53
C GLY A 146 73.72 4.99 27.32
N THR A 147 74.71 4.25 26.83
CA THR A 147 74.55 3.30 25.71
C THR A 147 73.58 2.15 26.02
N LYS A 148 73.57 1.64 27.25
CA LYS A 148 72.57 0.64 27.69
C LYS A 148 71.15 1.20 27.72
N VAL A 149 70.96 2.44 28.17
CA VAL A 149 69.65 3.10 28.16
C VAL A 149 69.20 3.38 26.72
N GLU A 150 70.08 3.93 25.89
CA GLU A 150 69.79 4.20 24.47
C GLU A 150 69.40 2.94 23.71
N SER A 151 70.15 1.84 23.86
CA SER A 151 69.81 0.57 23.21
C SER A 151 68.48 0.00 23.70
N ARG A 152 68.16 0.12 25.01
CA ARG A 152 66.85 -0.28 25.56
C ARG A 152 65.70 0.57 25.01
N VAL A 153 65.91 1.88 24.86
CA VAL A 153 64.92 2.79 24.27
C VAL A 153 64.68 2.44 22.80
N GLN A 154 65.75 2.28 22.01
CA GLN A 154 65.64 1.87 20.61
C GLN A 154 64.93 0.52 20.46
N GLN A 155 65.23 -0.45 21.34
CA GLN A 155 64.53 -1.73 21.36
C GLN A 155 63.05 -1.58 21.71
N ALA A 156 62.71 -0.74 22.69
CA ALA A 156 61.32 -0.46 23.06
C ALA A 156 60.55 0.24 21.93
N GLU A 157 61.18 1.17 21.22
CA GLU A 157 60.62 1.83 20.05
C GLU A 157 60.40 0.85 18.89
N ALA A 158 61.37 -0.01 18.60
CA ALA A 158 61.23 -1.07 17.60
C ALA A 158 60.06 -2.00 17.94
N ASN A 159 59.95 -2.43 19.21
CA ASN A 159 58.83 -3.25 19.69
C ASN A 159 57.48 -2.53 19.56
N ARG A 160 57.43 -1.24 19.92
CA ARG A 160 56.22 -0.40 19.76
C ARG A 160 55.81 -0.32 18.29
N MET A 161 56.76 -0.12 17.38
CA MET A 161 56.51 -0.04 15.94
C MET A 161 56.01 -1.38 15.37
N LEU A 162 56.57 -2.51 15.81
CA LEU A 162 56.10 -3.84 15.42
C LEU A 162 54.65 -4.09 15.88
N MET A 163 54.32 -3.73 17.12
CA MET A 163 52.96 -3.84 17.65
C MET A 163 51.98 -2.97 16.84
N LEU A 164 52.33 -1.72 16.57
CA LEU A 164 51.50 -0.83 15.75
C LEU A 164 51.32 -1.36 14.32
N LYS A 165 52.38 -1.91 13.71
CA LYS A 165 52.31 -2.53 12.38
C LYS A 165 51.39 -3.75 12.38
N ALA A 166 51.49 -4.62 13.38
CA ALA A 166 50.61 -5.77 13.54
C ALA A 166 49.14 -5.35 13.74
N TYR A 167 48.87 -4.32 14.55
CA TYR A 167 47.52 -3.78 14.71
C TYR A 167 46.97 -3.19 13.42
N ARG A 168 47.77 -2.41 12.67
CA ARG A 168 47.37 -1.88 11.36
C ARG A 168 47.04 -2.99 10.37
N GLN A 169 47.86 -4.05 10.31
CA GLN A 169 47.63 -5.22 9.47
C GLN A 169 46.34 -5.98 9.86
N ARG A 170 46.10 -6.22 11.15
CA ARG A 170 44.85 -6.84 11.62
C ARG A 170 43.62 -6.00 11.26
N ARG A 171 43.70 -4.68 11.43
CA ARG A 171 42.62 -3.77 11.05
C ARG A 171 42.40 -3.75 9.53
N ALA A 172 43.46 -3.80 8.74
CA ALA A 172 43.38 -3.88 7.28
C ALA A 172 42.73 -5.18 6.81
N THR A 173 43.17 -6.33 7.34
CA THR A 173 42.59 -7.64 6.99
C THR A 173 41.13 -7.76 7.44
N LEU A 174 40.76 -7.19 8.58
CA LEU A 174 39.36 -7.12 9.00
C LEU A 174 38.52 -6.29 8.02
N LYS A 175 39.00 -5.10 7.63
CA LYS A 175 38.33 -4.25 6.63
C LYS A 175 38.19 -4.92 5.27
N GLU A 176 39.20 -5.69 4.86
CA GLU A 176 39.16 -6.45 3.61
C GLU A 176 38.14 -7.61 3.70
N ARG A 177 38.10 -8.32 4.82
CA ARG A 177 37.10 -9.39 5.04
C ARG A 177 35.67 -8.83 5.04
N THR A 178 35.45 -7.69 5.68
CA THR A 178 34.13 -7.05 5.69
C THR A 178 33.74 -6.54 4.30
N SER A 179 34.67 -5.91 3.55
CA SER A 179 34.39 -5.47 2.19
C SER A 179 34.10 -6.64 1.24
N GLN A 180 34.87 -7.73 1.32
CA GLN A 180 34.62 -8.95 0.53
C GLN A 180 33.26 -9.59 0.89
N SER A 181 32.89 -9.62 2.17
CA SER A 181 31.59 -10.11 2.61
C SER A 181 30.44 -9.27 2.04
N LEU A 182 30.57 -7.94 2.10
CA LEU A 182 29.59 -7.01 1.52
C LEU A 182 29.48 -7.19 0.00
N LEU A 183 30.59 -7.30 -0.72
CA LEU A 183 30.59 -7.56 -2.17
C LEU A 183 29.89 -8.87 -2.51
N ARG A 184 30.12 -9.94 -1.73
CA ARG A 184 29.42 -11.23 -1.92
C ARG A 184 27.92 -11.10 -1.66
N ARG A 185 27.53 -10.33 -0.63
CA ARG A 185 26.11 -10.04 -0.35
C ARG A 185 25.47 -9.27 -1.49
N MET A 186 26.08 -8.17 -1.93
CA MET A 186 25.64 -7.36 -3.06
C MET A 186 25.51 -8.19 -4.35
N ALA A 187 26.46 -9.08 -4.63
CA ALA A 187 26.40 -9.96 -5.79
C ALA A 187 25.23 -10.97 -5.72
N ARG A 188 24.93 -11.52 -4.53
CA ARG A 188 23.76 -12.39 -4.33
C ARG A 188 22.45 -11.61 -4.51
N GLU A 189 22.37 -10.41 -3.95
CA GLU A 189 21.20 -9.54 -4.08
C GLU A 189 20.98 -9.09 -5.53
N SER A 190 22.05 -8.74 -6.27
CA SER A 190 21.96 -8.42 -7.71
C SER A 190 21.45 -9.60 -8.51
N LYS A 191 22.02 -10.80 -8.32
CA LYS A 191 21.57 -12.03 -8.98
C LYS A 191 20.11 -12.36 -8.66
N TYR A 192 19.68 -12.15 -7.42
CA TYR A 192 18.28 -12.33 -7.04
C TYR A 192 17.38 -11.33 -7.76
N LYS A 193 17.73 -10.03 -7.75
CA LYS A 193 16.98 -8.97 -8.45
C LYS A 193 16.88 -9.26 -9.96
N GLU A 194 17.96 -9.72 -10.59
CA GLU A 194 17.97 -10.13 -12.00
C GLU A 194 17.01 -11.31 -12.27
N ARG A 195 17.01 -12.34 -11.42
CA ARG A 195 16.07 -13.47 -11.54
C ARG A 195 14.62 -13.02 -11.39
N VAL A 196 14.35 -12.14 -10.43
CA VAL A 196 13.00 -11.56 -10.23
C VAL A 196 12.57 -10.76 -11.45
N ARG A 197 13.44 -9.89 -11.98
CA ARG A 197 13.17 -9.13 -13.21
C ARG A 197 12.89 -10.07 -14.39
N ALA A 198 13.72 -11.08 -14.60
CA ALA A 198 13.53 -12.08 -15.66
C ALA A 198 12.19 -12.82 -15.51
N ALA A 199 11.83 -13.24 -14.30
CA ALA A 199 10.55 -13.89 -14.03
C ALA A 199 9.36 -12.96 -14.32
N ILE A 200 9.46 -11.67 -13.98
CA ILE A 200 8.43 -10.66 -14.32
C ILE A 200 8.31 -10.51 -15.83
N TYR A 201 9.42 -10.38 -16.56
CA TYR A 201 9.41 -10.29 -18.03
C TYR A 201 8.79 -11.54 -18.67
N GLN A 202 9.13 -12.74 -18.20
CA GLN A 202 8.53 -13.98 -18.69
C GLN A 202 7.03 -14.03 -18.44
N LYS A 203 6.56 -13.61 -17.25
CA LYS A 203 5.12 -13.52 -16.94
C LYS A 203 4.41 -12.52 -17.84
N ARG A 204 5.01 -11.35 -18.09
CA ARG A 204 4.47 -10.32 -19.00
C ARG A 204 4.38 -10.85 -20.43
N ALA A 205 5.46 -11.44 -20.95
CA ALA A 205 5.48 -12.02 -22.29
C ALA A 205 4.44 -13.15 -22.44
N ALA A 206 4.29 -14.01 -21.43
CA ALA A 206 3.28 -15.07 -21.44
C ALA A 206 1.85 -14.49 -21.42
N ALA A 207 1.60 -13.42 -20.67
CA ALA A 207 0.32 -12.73 -20.64
C ALA A 207 0.01 -12.06 -21.98
N GLU A 208 0.98 -11.39 -22.60
CA GLU A 208 0.83 -10.78 -23.92
C GLU A 208 0.56 -11.81 -25.00
N LYS A 209 1.28 -12.94 -24.99
CA LYS A 209 1.02 -14.05 -25.92
C LYS A 209 -0.41 -14.60 -25.78
N LYS A 210 -0.92 -14.72 -24.54
CA LYS A 210 -2.31 -15.10 -24.29
C LYS A 210 -3.29 -14.05 -24.81
N ARG A 211 -3.04 -12.76 -24.54
CA ARG A 211 -3.86 -11.64 -25.03
C ARG A 211 -3.94 -11.64 -26.55
N LEU A 212 -2.80 -11.73 -27.23
CA LEU A 212 -2.73 -11.79 -28.69
C LEU A 212 -3.47 -13.01 -29.25
N GLY A 213 -3.31 -14.18 -28.63
CA GLY A 213 -4.03 -15.39 -29.03
C GLY A 213 -5.55 -15.25 -28.94
N LEU A 214 -6.06 -14.58 -27.89
CA LEU A 214 -7.49 -14.29 -27.75
C LEU A 214 -7.98 -13.30 -28.81
N LEU A 215 -7.24 -12.22 -29.04
CA LEU A 215 -7.57 -11.22 -30.06
C LEU A 215 -7.58 -11.82 -31.46
N GLU A 216 -6.62 -12.68 -31.79
CA GLU A 216 -6.59 -13.38 -33.07
C GLU A 216 -7.78 -14.34 -33.23
N ALA A 217 -8.17 -15.05 -32.16
CA ALA A 217 -9.33 -15.92 -32.19
C ALA A 217 -10.62 -15.11 -32.41
N GLU A 218 -10.75 -13.95 -31.78
CA GLU A 218 -11.88 -13.04 -31.99
C GLU A 218 -11.91 -12.47 -33.39
N LYS A 219 -10.76 -12.04 -33.92
CA LYS A 219 -10.62 -11.58 -35.31
C LYS A 219 -11.06 -12.67 -36.29
N LYS A 220 -10.61 -13.91 -36.10
CA LYS A 220 -11.02 -15.06 -36.92
C LYS A 220 -12.52 -15.31 -36.86
N ARG A 221 -13.13 -15.26 -35.67
CA ARG A 221 -14.60 -15.40 -35.51
C ARG A 221 -15.36 -14.25 -36.18
N ALA A 222 -14.87 -13.02 -36.07
CA ALA A 222 -15.47 -11.86 -36.74
C ALA A 222 -15.40 -11.99 -38.27
N CYS A 223 -14.24 -12.35 -38.81
CA CYS A 223 -14.08 -12.64 -40.24
C CYS A 223 -15.02 -13.75 -40.71
N ALA A 224 -15.17 -14.84 -39.93
CA ALA A 224 -16.09 -15.92 -40.27
C ALA A 224 -17.56 -15.44 -40.32
N ARG A 225 -17.99 -14.60 -39.36
CA ARG A 225 -19.33 -13.99 -39.38
C ARG A 225 -19.54 -13.12 -40.63
N VAL A 226 -18.57 -12.28 -40.96
CA VAL A 226 -18.63 -11.42 -42.16
C VAL A 226 -18.70 -12.26 -43.44
N LEU A 227 -17.92 -13.34 -43.53
CA LEU A 227 -17.99 -14.27 -44.66
C LEU A 227 -19.37 -14.94 -44.75
N GLN A 228 -19.96 -15.34 -43.62
CA GLN A 228 -21.31 -15.91 -43.58
C GLN A 228 -22.35 -14.89 -44.06
N VAL A 229 -22.30 -13.65 -43.57
CA VAL A 229 -23.18 -12.55 -44.01
C VAL A 229 -23.02 -12.31 -45.51
N ARG A 230 -21.80 -12.28 -46.03
CA ARG A 230 -21.54 -12.11 -47.47
C ARG A 230 -22.12 -13.26 -48.29
N ARG A 231 -22.03 -14.51 -47.82
CA ARG A 231 -22.65 -15.67 -48.49
C ARG A 231 -24.18 -15.55 -48.49
N VAL A 232 -24.78 -15.21 -47.36
CA VAL A 232 -26.23 -15.01 -47.25
C VAL A 232 -26.69 -13.87 -48.18
N ALA A 233 -26.00 -12.73 -48.16
CA ALA A 233 -26.31 -11.60 -49.04
C ALA A 233 -26.25 -11.97 -50.52
N LYS A 234 -25.21 -12.72 -50.94
CA LYS A 234 -25.12 -13.26 -52.31
C LYS A 234 -26.28 -14.20 -52.65
N SER A 235 -26.66 -15.10 -51.74
CA SER A 235 -27.79 -16.01 -51.96
C SER A 235 -29.13 -15.28 -52.08
N VAL A 236 -29.36 -14.26 -51.25
CA VAL A 236 -30.58 -13.43 -51.30
C VAL A 236 -30.61 -12.59 -52.59
N SER A 237 -29.47 -12.02 -52.99
CA SER A 237 -29.36 -11.29 -54.26
C SER A 237 -29.67 -12.20 -55.45
N HIS A 238 -29.08 -13.39 -55.48
CA HIS A 238 -29.36 -14.39 -56.52
C HIS A 238 -30.83 -14.82 -56.52
N GLN A 239 -31.43 -15.07 -55.35
CA GLN A 239 -32.84 -15.39 -55.25
C GLN A 239 -33.73 -14.26 -55.80
N ARG A 240 -33.46 -13.01 -55.42
CA ARG A 240 -34.19 -11.84 -55.96
C ARG A 240 -34.00 -11.69 -57.46
N GLU A 241 -32.82 -12.00 -58.00
CA GLU A 241 -32.59 -12.00 -59.43
C GLU A 241 -33.39 -13.08 -60.15
N MET A 242 -33.43 -14.30 -59.60
CA MET A 242 -34.24 -15.39 -60.13
C MET A 242 -35.74 -15.05 -60.07
N GLU A 243 -36.22 -14.43 -58.99
CA GLU A 243 -37.59 -13.93 -58.88
C GLU A 243 -37.88 -12.84 -59.91
N ARG A 244 -36.96 -11.87 -60.11
CA ARG A 244 -37.09 -10.84 -61.16
C ARG A 244 -37.17 -11.46 -62.56
N ARG A 245 -36.31 -12.44 -62.86
CA ARG A 245 -36.34 -13.18 -64.14
C ARG A 245 -37.69 -13.90 -64.31
N ARG A 246 -38.15 -14.65 -63.30
CA ARG A 246 -39.46 -15.30 -63.31
C ARG A 246 -40.62 -14.33 -63.54
N MET A 247 -40.59 -13.15 -62.89
CA MET A 247 -41.62 -12.13 -63.09
C MET A 247 -41.57 -11.54 -64.50
N LYS A 248 -40.36 -11.35 -65.06
CA LYS A 248 -40.18 -10.92 -66.44
C LYS A 248 -40.74 -11.96 -67.41
N ASP A 249 -40.41 -13.24 -67.25
CA ASP A 249 -40.90 -14.34 -68.07
C ASP A 249 -42.44 -14.44 -67.97
N GLN A 250 -43.01 -14.30 -66.77
CA GLN A 250 -44.47 -14.26 -66.59
C GLN A 250 -45.12 -13.06 -67.31
N LEU A 251 -44.48 -11.90 -67.32
CA LEU A 251 -44.97 -10.72 -68.05
C LEU A 251 -44.84 -10.94 -69.56
N GLU A 252 -43.72 -11.47 -70.05
CA GLU A 252 -43.53 -11.83 -71.45
C GLU A 252 -44.57 -12.87 -71.88
N ASP A 253 -44.81 -13.91 -71.10
CA ASP A 253 -45.87 -14.90 -71.32
C ASP A 253 -47.26 -14.28 -71.34
N ARG A 254 -47.55 -13.33 -70.44
CA ARG A 254 -48.83 -12.61 -70.43
C ARG A 254 -48.98 -11.72 -71.65
N LEU A 255 -47.91 -11.06 -72.09
CA LEU A 255 -47.91 -10.25 -73.31
C LEU A 255 -48.08 -11.14 -74.55
N GLN A 256 -47.40 -12.28 -74.62
CA GLN A 256 -47.60 -13.26 -75.68
C GLN A 256 -49.01 -13.85 -75.65
N ARG A 257 -49.54 -14.20 -74.47
CA ARG A 257 -50.94 -14.63 -74.32
C ARG A 257 -51.92 -13.53 -74.70
N ALA A 258 -51.68 -12.28 -74.35
CA ALA A 258 -52.50 -11.16 -74.77
C ALA A 258 -52.42 -10.92 -76.28
N ARG A 259 -51.25 -11.12 -76.91
CA ARG A 259 -51.10 -11.12 -78.38
C ARG A 259 -51.89 -12.27 -79.01
N ARG A 260 -51.80 -13.49 -78.48
CA ARG A 260 -52.59 -14.66 -78.92
C ARG A 260 -54.07 -14.43 -78.72
N GLN A 261 -54.49 -13.94 -77.56
CA GLN A 261 -55.88 -13.58 -77.24
C GLN A 261 -56.38 -12.40 -78.04
N ARG A 262 -55.54 -11.43 -78.43
CA ARG A 262 -55.94 -10.38 -79.39
C ARG A 262 -56.10 -10.97 -80.78
N ALA A 263 -55.20 -11.85 -81.23
CA ALA A 263 -55.35 -12.56 -82.49
C ALA A 263 -56.61 -13.46 -82.49
N GLU A 264 -56.85 -14.18 -81.40
CA GLU A 264 -58.04 -14.99 -81.14
C GLU A 264 -59.28 -14.14 -80.94
N TYR A 265 -59.22 -12.98 -80.28
CA TYR A 265 -60.34 -12.03 -80.12
C TYR A 265 -60.64 -11.33 -81.43
N LEU A 266 -59.66 -11.09 -82.30
CA LEU A 266 -59.93 -10.69 -83.69
C LEU A 266 -60.58 -11.85 -84.45
N ARG A 267 -60.19 -13.10 -84.19
CA ARG A 267 -60.85 -14.33 -84.66
C ARG A 267 -62.27 -14.55 -84.08
N GLN A 268 -62.49 -14.18 -82.81
CA GLN A 268 -63.72 -14.33 -82.01
C GLN A 268 -64.57 -13.06 -82.00
N ARG A 269 -64.10 -11.93 -82.53
CA ARG A 269 -64.95 -10.80 -82.93
C ARG A 269 -65.84 -11.21 -84.11
N GLY A 270 -65.50 -12.33 -84.77
CA GLY A 270 -66.39 -13.12 -85.61
C GLY A 270 -67.30 -14.13 -84.86
N ARG A 271 -67.16 -14.36 -83.55
CA ARG A 271 -67.99 -15.26 -82.72
C ARG A 271 -68.06 -14.83 -81.23
N LEU A 272 -69.16 -14.18 -80.87
CA LEU A 272 -69.47 -13.57 -79.56
C LEU A 272 -69.49 -14.51 -78.32
N ARG A 273 -69.02 -13.93 -77.19
CA ARG A 273 -69.44 -13.97 -75.76
C ARG A 273 -69.71 -15.31 -75.04
N ASN A 274 -68.91 -15.61 -74.00
CA ASN A 274 -69.29 -15.62 -72.56
C ASN A 274 -68.29 -16.38 -71.65
N SER A 275 -68.31 -16.04 -70.34
CA SER A 275 -67.73 -16.75 -69.17
C SER A 275 -66.45 -16.19 -68.49
N VAL A 276 -66.49 -14.94 -68.01
CA VAL A 276 -65.45 -14.37 -67.12
C VAL A 276 -65.78 -14.50 -65.62
N ARG A 277 -66.95 -15.06 -65.22
CA ARG A 277 -67.45 -14.91 -63.84
C ARG A 277 -66.94 -15.91 -62.77
N VAL A 278 -66.14 -16.92 -63.11
CA VAL A 278 -65.90 -18.06 -62.18
C VAL A 278 -64.63 -17.92 -61.31
N ASN A 279 -63.66 -17.08 -61.66
CA ASN A 279 -62.32 -17.16 -61.03
C ASN A 279 -62.10 -16.27 -59.79
N TRP A 280 -62.95 -15.27 -59.55
CA TRP A 280 -62.76 -14.33 -58.42
C TRP A 280 -63.14 -14.92 -57.06
N ASN A 281 -64.12 -15.83 -57.02
CA ASN A 281 -64.58 -16.43 -55.78
C ASN A 281 -63.53 -17.39 -55.17
N LYS A 282 -62.73 -18.07 -56.01
CA LYS A 282 -61.80 -19.12 -55.56
C LYS A 282 -60.55 -18.58 -54.85
N MET A 283 -60.17 -17.32 -55.08
CA MET A 283 -59.00 -16.69 -54.45
C MET A 283 -59.35 -16.11 -53.06
N MET A 284 -60.53 -15.50 -52.91
CA MET A 284 -61.03 -14.97 -51.64
C MET A 284 -61.24 -16.07 -50.58
N HIS A 285 -61.77 -17.23 -50.97
CA HIS A 285 -61.98 -18.35 -50.03
C HIS A 285 -60.67 -18.94 -49.46
N LYS A 286 -59.57 -18.95 -50.23
CA LYS A 286 -58.27 -19.48 -49.75
C LYS A 286 -57.58 -18.58 -48.73
N GLN A 287 -57.76 -17.26 -48.86
CA GLN A 287 -57.19 -16.28 -47.95
C GLN A 287 -57.98 -16.24 -46.64
N ALA A 288 -59.31 -16.39 -46.71
CA ALA A 288 -60.18 -16.61 -45.56
C ALA A 288 -59.84 -17.91 -44.81
N ASP A 289 -59.55 -19.02 -45.52
CA ASP A 289 -59.17 -20.30 -44.92
C ASP A 289 -57.80 -20.29 -44.22
N LEU A 290 -56.83 -19.53 -44.72
CA LEU A 290 -55.53 -19.40 -44.08
C LEU A 290 -55.63 -18.61 -42.77
N LEU A 291 -56.44 -17.54 -42.78
CA LEU A 291 -56.72 -16.72 -41.61
C LEU A 291 -57.55 -17.50 -40.59
N SER A 292 -58.57 -18.25 -41.01
CA SER A 292 -59.38 -19.10 -40.14
C SER A 292 -58.55 -20.20 -39.48
N ARG A 293 -57.58 -20.80 -40.18
CA ARG A 293 -56.66 -21.80 -39.61
C ARG A 293 -55.63 -21.22 -38.63
N LYS A 294 -55.24 -19.96 -38.81
CA LYS A 294 -54.40 -19.24 -37.83
C LYS A 294 -55.22 -18.87 -36.59
N LEU A 295 -56.43 -18.33 -36.79
CA LEU A 295 -57.39 -18.05 -35.73
C LEU A 295 -57.74 -19.32 -34.95
N ALA A 296 -58.03 -20.43 -35.61
CA ALA A 296 -58.36 -21.72 -34.98
C ALA A 296 -57.14 -22.36 -34.28
N ARG A 297 -55.91 -22.08 -34.71
CA ARG A 297 -54.70 -22.50 -33.99
C ARG A 297 -54.46 -21.64 -32.76
N CYS A 298 -54.57 -20.32 -32.87
CA CYS A 298 -54.51 -19.40 -31.74
C CYS A 298 -55.62 -19.67 -30.72
N TRP A 299 -56.84 -20.01 -31.19
CA TRP A 299 -57.99 -20.38 -30.38
C TRP A 299 -57.81 -21.74 -29.69
N ARG A 300 -57.29 -22.75 -30.40
CA ARG A 300 -56.97 -24.06 -29.79
C ARG A 300 -55.81 -23.97 -28.79
N GLN A 301 -54.83 -23.11 -29.05
CA GLN A 301 -53.72 -22.84 -28.13
C GLN A 301 -54.18 -21.99 -26.92
N PHE A 302 -55.13 -21.08 -27.14
CA PHE A 302 -55.84 -20.35 -26.08
C PHE A 302 -56.65 -21.30 -25.19
N LEU A 303 -57.41 -22.24 -25.77
CA LEU A 303 -58.19 -23.24 -25.02
C LEU A 303 -57.31 -24.23 -24.23
N ARG A 304 -56.11 -24.57 -24.74
CA ARG A 304 -55.18 -25.51 -24.08
C ARG A 304 -54.35 -24.88 -22.96
N LEU A 305 -54.19 -23.55 -22.93
CA LEU A 305 -53.30 -22.84 -22.00
C LEU A 305 -54.01 -21.89 -21.02
N ARG A 306 -55.32 -21.67 -21.11
CA ARG A 306 -56.02 -20.69 -20.25
C ARG A 306 -56.75 -21.36 -19.10
N LYS A 307 -56.30 -21.02 -17.88
CA LYS A 307 -57.18 -20.30 -16.95
C LYS A 307 -57.39 -18.89 -17.54
N THR A 308 -58.63 -18.40 -17.66
CA THR A 308 -58.89 -17.02 -18.13
C THR A 308 -58.29 -15.98 -17.16
N THR A 309 -58.22 -14.70 -17.54
CA THR A 309 -57.78 -13.66 -16.58
C THR A 309 -58.69 -13.63 -15.36
N LEU A 310 -59.98 -13.91 -15.58
CA LEU A 310 -61.00 -14.04 -14.56
C LEU A 310 -60.81 -15.32 -13.73
N ASP A 311 -60.52 -16.48 -14.34
CA ASP A 311 -60.25 -17.72 -13.57
C ASP A 311 -58.97 -17.64 -12.75
N LEU A 312 -57.95 -16.93 -13.25
CA LEU A 312 -56.71 -16.68 -12.49
C LEU A 312 -56.95 -15.71 -11.33
N ALA A 313 -57.77 -14.68 -11.53
CA ALA A 313 -58.17 -13.77 -10.46
C ALA A 313 -59.03 -14.50 -9.41
N LYS A 314 -59.99 -15.34 -9.81
CA LYS A 314 -60.77 -16.19 -8.89
C LYS A 314 -59.90 -17.17 -8.11
N ALA A 315 -58.90 -17.75 -8.76
CA ALA A 315 -57.94 -18.64 -8.10
C ALA A 315 -57.01 -17.91 -7.13
N TYR A 316 -56.77 -16.60 -7.33
CA TYR A 316 -56.05 -15.75 -6.37
C TYR A 316 -56.96 -15.32 -5.22
N ASP A 317 -58.19 -14.90 -5.52
CA ASP A 317 -59.20 -14.51 -4.54
C ASP A 317 -59.51 -15.64 -3.55
N ALA A 318 -59.53 -16.89 -4.03
CA ALA A 318 -59.65 -18.10 -3.21
C ALA A 318 -58.50 -18.31 -2.20
N LEU A 319 -57.35 -17.62 -2.35
CA LEU A 319 -56.24 -17.66 -1.39
C LEU A 319 -56.48 -16.75 -0.18
N GLN A 320 -57.50 -15.86 -0.24
CA GLN A 320 -57.87 -14.92 0.81
C GLN A 320 -56.71 -14.02 1.29
N ILE A 321 -55.79 -13.67 0.37
CA ILE A 321 -54.70 -12.72 0.62
C ILE A 321 -55.22 -11.33 0.20
N ASN A 322 -55.96 -10.68 1.11
CA ASN A 322 -56.45 -9.31 0.96
C ASN A 322 -56.04 -8.46 2.18
N GLU A 323 -56.17 -7.14 2.07
CA GLU A 323 -55.76 -6.18 3.11
C GLU A 323 -56.38 -6.47 4.48
N GLU A 324 -57.66 -6.83 4.53
CA GLU A 324 -58.41 -7.07 5.78
C GLU A 324 -58.02 -8.39 6.47
N CYS A 325 -57.88 -9.47 5.70
CA CYS A 325 -57.45 -10.77 6.21
C CYS A 325 -56.00 -10.73 6.68
N VAL A 326 -55.13 -9.99 5.99
CA VAL A 326 -53.71 -9.90 6.33
C VAL A 326 -53.45 -9.09 7.61
N LYS A 327 -54.25 -8.05 7.89
CA LYS A 327 -54.14 -7.30 9.16
C LYS A 327 -54.67 -8.07 10.38
N SER A 328 -55.58 -9.02 10.17
CA SER A 328 -56.22 -9.79 11.25
C SER A 328 -55.57 -11.16 11.49
N MET A 329 -54.84 -11.70 10.51
CA MET A 329 -54.13 -12.97 10.60
C MET A 329 -52.81 -12.83 11.38
N PRO A 330 -52.36 -13.84 12.16
CA PRO A 330 -51.03 -13.84 12.77
C PRO A 330 -49.90 -13.97 11.74
N PHE A 331 -48.74 -13.37 12.04
CA PHE A 331 -47.57 -13.35 11.13
C PHE A 331 -47.12 -14.73 10.67
N GLU A 332 -47.06 -15.71 11.57
CA GLU A 332 -46.59 -17.07 11.26
C GLU A 332 -47.52 -17.78 10.27
N GLN A 333 -48.84 -17.57 10.42
CA GLN A 333 -49.85 -18.15 9.53
C GLN A 333 -49.78 -17.51 8.14
N LEU A 334 -49.59 -16.19 8.07
CA LEU A 334 -49.39 -15.46 6.81
C LEU A 334 -48.11 -15.91 6.09
N ALA A 335 -47.01 -16.08 6.84
CA ALA A 335 -45.74 -16.54 6.29
C ALA A 335 -45.86 -17.94 5.67
N LEU A 336 -46.52 -18.89 6.35
CA LEU A 336 -46.76 -20.24 5.83
C LEU A 336 -47.61 -20.23 4.54
N LEU A 337 -48.64 -19.36 4.48
CA LEU A 337 -49.49 -19.23 3.30
C LEU A 337 -48.74 -18.68 2.09
N ILE A 338 -47.90 -17.65 2.29
CA ILE A 338 -47.09 -17.01 1.25
C ILE A 338 -45.94 -17.92 0.77
N GLU A 339 -45.40 -18.76 1.65
CA GLU A 339 -44.35 -19.73 1.31
C GLU A 339 -44.86 -20.96 0.56
N SER A 340 -46.16 -21.26 0.67
CA SER A 340 -46.73 -22.45 0.05
C SER A 340 -46.54 -22.45 -1.48
N THR A 341 -46.15 -23.61 -2.02
CA THR A 341 -45.87 -23.74 -3.46
C THR A 341 -47.11 -23.48 -4.32
N ALA A 342 -48.29 -23.79 -3.79
CA ALA A 342 -49.57 -23.54 -4.46
C ALA A 342 -49.81 -22.02 -4.61
N THR A 343 -49.68 -21.24 -3.54
CA THR A 343 -49.80 -19.77 -3.55
C THR A 343 -48.78 -19.13 -4.49
N LEU A 344 -47.51 -19.55 -4.44
CA LEU A 344 -46.49 -19.01 -5.33
C LEU A 344 -46.81 -19.28 -6.81
N GLN A 345 -47.38 -20.45 -7.14
CA GLN A 345 -47.74 -20.79 -8.52
C GLN A 345 -49.00 -20.06 -9.02
N THR A 346 -50.02 -19.91 -8.18
CA THR A 346 -51.26 -19.19 -8.52
C THR A 346 -51.00 -17.70 -8.72
N VAL A 347 -50.27 -17.07 -7.81
CA VAL A 347 -49.88 -15.65 -7.90
C VAL A 347 -48.97 -15.43 -9.12
N LYS A 348 -48.02 -16.33 -9.37
CA LYS A 348 -47.17 -16.25 -10.57
C LYS A 348 -47.97 -16.28 -11.87
N ALA A 349 -48.91 -17.21 -11.99
CA ALA A 349 -49.72 -17.34 -13.18
C ALA A 349 -50.58 -16.08 -13.44
N LEU A 350 -51.09 -15.44 -12.37
CA LEU A 350 -51.82 -14.18 -12.46
C LEU A 350 -50.89 -13.02 -12.88
N LEU A 351 -49.74 -12.86 -12.23
CA LEU A 351 -48.78 -11.79 -12.52
C LEU A 351 -48.17 -11.90 -13.93
N ASP A 352 -47.81 -13.11 -14.38
CA ASP A 352 -47.33 -13.36 -15.75
C ASP A 352 -48.40 -12.96 -16.79
N ARG A 353 -49.68 -13.15 -16.44
CA ARG A 353 -50.81 -12.75 -17.28
C ARG A 353 -51.01 -11.24 -17.29
N ILE A 354 -50.88 -10.58 -16.14
CA ILE A 354 -50.93 -9.12 -15.99
C ILE A 354 -49.78 -8.47 -16.78
N GLU A 355 -48.56 -8.98 -16.65
CA GLU A 355 -47.38 -8.53 -17.41
C GLU A 355 -47.60 -8.65 -18.93
N SER A 356 -48.17 -9.79 -19.37
CA SER A 356 -48.51 -9.99 -20.77
C SER A 356 -49.57 -9.00 -21.27
N ARG A 357 -50.57 -8.67 -20.44
CA ARG A 357 -51.61 -7.69 -20.76
C ARG A 357 -51.05 -6.26 -20.82
N TYR A 358 -50.15 -5.92 -19.91
CA TYR A 358 -49.49 -4.61 -19.86
C TYR A 358 -48.62 -4.36 -21.10
N LYS A 359 -47.83 -5.38 -21.51
CA LYS A 359 -47.05 -5.35 -22.76
C LYS A 359 -47.92 -5.14 -24.00
N VAL A 360 -49.09 -5.79 -24.05
CA VAL A 360 -50.06 -5.61 -25.15
C VAL A 360 -50.71 -4.21 -25.11
N SER A 361 -51.06 -3.69 -23.93
CA SER A 361 -51.64 -2.35 -23.80
C SER A 361 -50.67 -1.23 -24.17
N LEU A 362 -49.37 -1.45 -23.99
CA LEU A 362 -48.31 -0.54 -24.47
C LEU A 362 -48.19 -0.56 -26.00
N ALA A 363 -48.21 -1.75 -26.61
CA ALA A 363 -48.10 -1.89 -28.07
C ALA A 363 -49.29 -1.29 -28.85
N VAL A 364 -50.47 -1.23 -28.24
CA VAL A 364 -51.71 -0.68 -28.84
C VAL A 364 -51.88 0.83 -28.58
N GLY A 365 -51.13 1.41 -27.63
CA GLY A 365 -51.22 2.82 -27.23
C GLY A 365 -50.29 3.76 -27.96
N GLY A 366 -50.16 3.63 -29.28
CA GLY A 366 -49.27 4.46 -30.10
C GLY A 366 -49.64 5.95 -30.09
N THR A 367 -49.20 6.66 -29.06
CA THR A 367 -49.08 8.13 -29.03
C THR A 367 -47.82 8.48 -28.23
N SER A 368 -46.76 8.83 -28.97
CA SER A 368 -45.71 9.80 -28.58
C SER A 368 -45.40 9.97 -27.09
N SER A 369 -44.68 9.00 -26.51
CA SER A 369 -43.63 9.19 -25.49
C SER A 369 -43.04 7.82 -25.09
N PRO A 370 -41.76 7.52 -25.40
CA PRO A 370 -41.10 6.29 -24.94
C PRO A 370 -40.88 6.21 -23.42
N SER A 371 -41.32 7.22 -22.65
CA SER A 371 -41.04 7.39 -21.22
C SER A 371 -41.87 6.51 -20.28
N SER A 372 -42.98 5.90 -20.74
CA SER A 372 -43.88 5.12 -19.86
C SER A 372 -43.35 3.75 -19.47
N TRP A 373 -42.38 3.18 -20.20
CA TRP A 373 -41.81 1.87 -19.86
C TRP A 373 -40.56 2.06 -19.01
N GLU A 374 -40.74 2.31 -17.72
CA GLU A 374 -39.63 2.44 -16.78
C GLU A 374 -38.77 1.16 -16.78
N ASN A 375 -37.49 1.32 -17.10
CA ASN A 375 -36.51 0.24 -17.14
C ASN A 375 -36.09 -0.14 -15.72
N ILE A 376 -36.86 -1.03 -15.10
CA ILE A 376 -36.61 -1.56 -13.74
C ILE A 376 -35.66 -2.76 -13.70
N ASP A 377 -35.05 -3.15 -14.83
CA ASP A 377 -34.17 -4.34 -14.89
C ASP A 377 -32.98 -4.23 -13.92
N HIS A 378 -32.50 -3.01 -13.69
CA HIS A 378 -31.41 -2.74 -12.75
C HIS A 378 -31.82 -2.98 -11.29
N LEU A 379 -33.08 -2.67 -10.92
CA LEU A 379 -33.66 -2.95 -9.59
C LEU A 379 -33.90 -4.45 -9.41
N LEU A 380 -34.47 -5.10 -10.42
CA LEU A 380 -34.77 -6.54 -10.37
C LEU A 380 -33.49 -7.38 -10.24
N LYS A 381 -32.39 -6.96 -10.87
CA LYS A 381 -31.07 -7.59 -10.71
C LYS A 381 -30.50 -7.47 -9.30
N ARG A 382 -30.80 -6.39 -8.56
CA ARG A 382 -30.33 -6.20 -7.18
C ARG A 382 -31.08 -7.08 -6.16
N VAL A 383 -32.32 -7.46 -6.48
CA VAL A 383 -33.17 -8.27 -5.59
C VAL A 383 -33.25 -9.74 -6.03
N ALA A 384 -32.76 -10.06 -7.24
CA ALA A 384 -32.70 -11.43 -7.73
C ALA A 384 -31.86 -12.31 -6.79
N SER A 385 -32.43 -13.43 -6.34
CA SER A 385 -31.68 -14.41 -5.57
C SER A 385 -30.50 -14.92 -6.39
N PRO A 386 -29.27 -14.96 -5.84
CA PRO A 386 -28.13 -15.52 -6.55
C PRO A 386 -28.42 -16.99 -6.86
N ASN A 387 -28.21 -17.39 -8.11
CA ASN A 387 -28.24 -18.80 -8.50
C ASN A 387 -27.25 -19.53 -7.59
N ARG A 388 -27.74 -20.32 -6.63
CA ARG A 388 -26.92 -21.25 -5.87
C ARG A 388 -26.15 -22.08 -6.90
N ARG A 389 -24.84 -21.80 -7.05
CA ARG A 389 -23.98 -22.71 -7.79
C ARG A 389 -24.13 -24.05 -7.09
N PRO A 390 -24.56 -25.12 -7.80
CA PRO A 390 -24.62 -26.42 -7.17
C PRO A 390 -23.20 -26.79 -6.81
N THR A 391 -22.95 -26.90 -5.51
CA THR A 391 -21.72 -27.46 -4.95
C THR A 391 -21.47 -28.79 -5.65
N GLN A 392 -20.31 -28.93 -6.32
CA GLN A 392 -19.90 -30.17 -6.97
C GLN A 392 -19.80 -31.27 -5.91
N LYS A 393 -20.85 -32.07 -5.76
CA LYS A 393 -20.76 -33.38 -5.13
C LYS A 393 -20.17 -34.34 -6.15
N ASN A 394 -18.92 -34.73 -5.92
CA ASN A 394 -18.29 -35.85 -6.58
C ASN A 394 -19.13 -37.10 -6.32
N SER A 395 -19.86 -37.58 -7.33
CA SER A 395 -20.39 -38.94 -7.37
C SER A 395 -19.69 -39.69 -8.49
N SER A 396 -18.84 -40.61 -8.09
CA SER A 396 -18.17 -41.56 -8.95
C SER A 396 -19.12 -42.70 -9.33
N LYS A 397 -19.03 -43.13 -10.59
CA LYS A 397 -19.52 -44.38 -11.18
C LYS A 397 -21.05 -44.56 -11.32
N SER A 398 -21.52 -44.44 -12.57
CA SER A 398 -22.21 -45.57 -13.21
C SER A 398 -22.01 -45.55 -14.75
N ARG A 399 -21.77 -46.73 -15.30
CA ARG A 399 -21.49 -47.01 -16.72
C ARG A 399 -22.80 -47.05 -17.52
N GLY A 400 -22.76 -46.46 -18.72
CA GLY A 400 -23.25 -47.08 -19.95
C GLY A 400 -24.72 -46.85 -20.34
N ALA A 401 -24.93 -45.97 -21.33
CA ALA A 401 -25.76 -46.26 -22.51
C ALA A 401 -25.62 -45.11 -23.54
N LYS A 402 -25.11 -45.46 -24.73
CA LYS A 402 -25.07 -44.58 -25.91
C LYS A 402 -26.50 -44.37 -26.43
N LYS A 403 -26.94 -43.12 -26.55
CA LYS A 403 -27.93 -42.72 -27.58
C LYS A 403 -27.69 -41.27 -27.99
N GLY A 404 -27.48 -41.08 -29.30
CA GLY A 404 -27.16 -39.80 -29.90
C GLY A 404 -28.34 -38.82 -29.87
N GLY A 405 -28.01 -37.54 -29.71
CA GLY A 405 -28.96 -36.43 -29.75
C GLY A 405 -28.24 -35.09 -29.63
N SER A 406 -27.85 -34.53 -30.78
CA SER A 406 -27.68 -33.10 -31.08
C SER A 406 -27.42 -32.14 -29.90
N ILE A 407 -26.14 -31.82 -29.68
CA ILE A 407 -25.72 -30.63 -28.94
C ILE A 407 -26.04 -29.41 -29.81
N ARG A 408 -27.14 -28.74 -29.49
CA ARG A 408 -27.34 -27.32 -29.81
C ARG A 408 -27.17 -26.56 -28.50
N GLU A 409 -25.92 -26.23 -28.18
CA GLU A 409 -25.59 -25.14 -27.27
C GLU A 409 -26.12 -23.84 -27.89
N LEU A 410 -27.41 -23.54 -27.66
CA LEU A 410 -27.82 -22.14 -27.63
C LEU A 410 -27.15 -21.56 -26.40
N ALA A 411 -26.25 -20.61 -26.62
CA ALA A 411 -25.77 -19.69 -25.61
C ALA A 411 -26.94 -19.29 -24.69
N ARG A 412 -26.89 -19.72 -23.42
CA ARG A 412 -27.84 -19.25 -22.41
C ARG A 412 -27.63 -17.74 -22.28
N GLY A 413 -28.49 -16.97 -22.94
CA GLY A 413 -28.68 -15.58 -22.60
C GLY A 413 -29.07 -15.48 -21.12
N PRO A 414 -28.78 -14.35 -20.44
CA PRO A 414 -29.20 -14.15 -19.05
C PRO A 414 -30.71 -14.42 -18.95
N SER A 415 -31.11 -15.27 -18.00
CA SER A 415 -32.52 -15.56 -17.73
C SER A 415 -33.26 -14.24 -17.50
N LYS A 416 -34.16 -13.87 -18.43
CA LYS A 416 -34.99 -12.67 -18.28
C LYS A 416 -35.82 -12.85 -17.00
N LEU A 417 -35.62 -11.96 -16.03
CA LEU A 417 -36.41 -11.91 -14.80
C LEU A 417 -37.83 -11.43 -15.16
N SER A 418 -38.86 -11.96 -14.48
CA SER A 418 -40.22 -11.44 -14.62
C SER A 418 -40.29 -10.01 -14.07
N ARG A 419 -41.11 -9.14 -14.67
CA ARG A 419 -41.23 -7.73 -14.25
C ARG A 419 -41.77 -7.64 -12.82
N TYR A 420 -42.76 -8.48 -12.52
CA TYR A 420 -43.35 -8.63 -11.20
C TYR A 420 -42.78 -9.90 -10.55
N GLN A 421 -41.96 -9.74 -9.51
CA GLN A 421 -41.42 -10.89 -8.77
C GLN A 421 -42.41 -11.31 -7.68
N VAL A 422 -42.88 -12.54 -7.77
CA VAL A 422 -43.93 -13.11 -6.89
C VAL A 422 -43.64 -12.90 -5.41
N ARG A 423 -42.42 -13.20 -4.97
CA ARG A 423 -42.03 -13.07 -3.56
C ARG A 423 -42.06 -11.61 -3.08
N ILE A 424 -41.62 -10.67 -3.92
CA ILE A 424 -41.62 -9.24 -3.59
C ILE A 424 -43.05 -8.71 -3.52
N VAL A 425 -43.93 -9.12 -4.45
CA VAL A 425 -45.36 -8.76 -4.42
C VAL A 425 -46.03 -9.24 -3.14
N LEU A 426 -45.77 -10.50 -2.73
CA LEU A 426 -46.34 -11.05 -1.50
C LEU A 426 -45.72 -10.43 -0.23
N CYS A 427 -44.46 -10.00 -0.27
CA CYS A 427 -43.86 -9.23 0.82
C CYS A 427 -44.57 -7.89 1.07
N ALA A 428 -45.21 -7.29 0.07
CA ALA A 428 -45.99 -6.06 0.28
C ALA A 428 -47.15 -6.29 1.27
N TYR A 429 -47.81 -7.44 1.18
CA TYR A 429 -48.83 -7.87 2.14
C TYR A 429 -48.24 -8.13 3.53
N MET A 430 -47.06 -8.75 3.63
CA MET A 430 -46.38 -8.94 4.92
C MET A 430 -46.04 -7.60 5.61
N ILE A 431 -45.55 -6.63 4.84
CA ILE A 431 -45.24 -5.28 5.35
C ILE A 431 -46.51 -4.56 5.80
N LEU A 432 -47.62 -4.74 5.08
CA LEU A 432 -48.89 -4.10 5.40
C LEU A 432 -49.55 -4.69 6.66
N GLY A 433 -49.50 -6.02 6.84
CA GLY A 433 -50.12 -6.70 7.98
C GLY A 433 -49.30 -6.66 9.25
N HIS A 434 -47.97 -6.79 9.14
CA HIS A 434 -47.07 -6.91 10.30
C HIS A 434 -45.79 -6.10 10.10
N PRO A 435 -45.86 -4.76 10.10
CA PRO A 435 -44.68 -3.92 9.95
C PRO A 435 -43.63 -4.18 11.04
N ASP A 436 -44.07 -4.43 12.28
CA ASP A 436 -43.19 -4.65 13.44
C ASP A 436 -42.43 -5.98 13.39
N ALA A 437 -42.96 -6.98 12.66
CA ALA A 437 -42.29 -8.27 12.48
C ALA A 437 -41.29 -8.24 11.31
N VAL A 438 -41.50 -7.34 10.34
CA VAL A 438 -40.68 -7.24 9.12
C VAL A 438 -39.56 -6.22 9.26
N PHE A 439 -39.76 -5.16 10.05
CA PHE A 439 -38.77 -4.11 10.28
C PHE A 439 -38.10 -4.25 11.65
N SER A 440 -36.77 -4.29 11.66
CA SER A 440 -35.99 -4.27 12.91
C SER A 440 -35.86 -2.87 13.52
N ASP A 441 -35.97 -1.82 12.70
CA ASP A 441 -35.87 -0.41 13.09
C ASP A 441 -37.01 0.41 12.44
N GLN A 442 -37.58 1.40 13.13
CA GLN A 442 -38.47 2.40 12.51
C GLN A 442 -37.67 3.63 12.07
N GLY A 443 -37.37 3.72 10.77
CA GLY A 443 -36.74 4.87 10.14
C GLY A 443 -37.56 5.43 8.98
N GLU A 444 -37.11 6.55 8.43
CA GLU A 444 -37.76 7.22 7.29
C GLU A 444 -37.93 6.30 6.06
N ARG A 445 -36.97 5.37 5.85
CA ARG A 445 -37.00 4.42 4.73
C ARG A 445 -38.03 3.33 4.94
N GLU A 446 -38.17 2.84 6.17
CA GLU A 446 -39.14 1.82 6.57
C GLU A 446 -40.57 2.40 6.53
N ILE A 447 -40.75 3.66 6.95
CA ILE A 447 -42.02 4.38 6.81
C ILE A 447 -42.38 4.61 5.33
N ALA A 448 -41.42 5.02 4.50
CA ALA A 448 -41.65 5.20 3.06
C ALA A 448 -41.96 3.87 2.35
N LEU A 449 -41.32 2.78 2.76
CA LEU A 449 -41.61 1.44 2.27
C LEU A 449 -43.01 0.97 2.69
N ALA A 450 -43.41 1.18 3.94
CA ALA A 450 -44.76 0.83 4.41
C ALA A 450 -45.84 1.58 3.63
N LYS A 451 -45.68 2.90 3.45
CA LYS A 451 -46.63 3.74 2.68
C LYS A 451 -46.71 3.33 1.20
N SER A 452 -45.57 3.01 0.58
CA SER A 452 -45.56 2.55 -0.82
C SER A 452 -46.09 1.13 -0.98
N ALA A 453 -45.89 0.24 0.01
CA ALA A 453 -46.50 -1.10 0.04
C ALA A 453 -48.02 -1.02 0.15
N GLU A 454 -48.54 -0.17 1.03
CA GLU A 454 -49.96 0.09 1.19
C GLU A 454 -50.59 0.63 -0.10
N SER A 455 -49.97 1.65 -0.71
CA SER A 455 -50.43 2.18 -2.00
C SER A 455 -50.41 1.10 -3.10
N PHE A 456 -49.37 0.27 -3.17
CA PHE A 456 -49.28 -0.82 -4.14
C PHE A 456 -50.36 -1.90 -3.93
N VAL A 457 -50.58 -2.35 -2.69
CA VAL A 457 -51.60 -3.36 -2.37
C VAL A 457 -52.99 -2.86 -2.74
N ARG A 458 -53.33 -1.60 -2.40
CA ARG A 458 -54.60 -0.98 -2.77
C ARG A 458 -54.82 -1.00 -4.28
N GLU A 459 -53.83 -0.57 -5.07
CA GLU A 459 -53.93 -0.55 -6.54
C GLU A 459 -54.00 -1.96 -7.16
N PHE A 460 -53.34 -2.94 -6.54
CA PHE A 460 -53.39 -4.35 -6.96
C PHE A 460 -54.74 -5.00 -6.69
N GLU A 461 -55.32 -4.75 -5.50
CA GLU A 461 -56.66 -5.24 -5.16
C GLU A 461 -57.74 -4.59 -6.01
N LEU A 462 -57.64 -3.28 -6.27
CA LEU A 462 -58.54 -2.58 -7.20
C LEU A 462 -58.44 -3.15 -8.62
N LEU A 463 -57.24 -3.53 -9.07
CA LEU A 463 -57.06 -4.23 -10.35
C LEU A 463 -57.73 -5.60 -10.35
N ILE A 464 -57.64 -6.37 -9.25
CA ILE A 464 -58.31 -7.67 -9.11
C ILE A 464 -59.83 -7.51 -9.08
N LYS A 465 -60.35 -6.56 -8.32
CA LYS A 465 -61.79 -6.22 -8.27
C LYS A 465 -62.31 -5.86 -9.67
N ILE A 466 -61.58 -5.03 -10.43
CA ILE A 466 -61.96 -4.70 -11.82
C ILE A 466 -61.93 -5.93 -12.75
N ILE A 467 -61.07 -6.93 -12.49
CA ILE A 467 -61.05 -8.19 -13.26
C ILE A 467 -62.24 -9.09 -12.91
N LEU A 468 -62.66 -9.12 -11.64
CA LEU A 468 -63.73 -9.98 -11.13
C LEU A 468 -65.13 -9.41 -11.39
N GLU A 469 -65.32 -8.11 -11.13
CA GLU A 469 -66.63 -7.44 -11.12
C GLU A 469 -66.84 -6.52 -12.34
N GLY A 470 -65.75 -6.17 -13.05
CA GLY A 470 -65.78 -5.25 -14.19
C GLY A 470 -65.43 -3.79 -13.81
N PRO A 471 -65.50 -2.84 -14.76
CA PRO A 471 -65.13 -1.45 -14.51
C PRO A 471 -66.03 -0.79 -13.46
N ILE A 472 -65.44 -0.42 -12.33
CA ILE A 472 -66.15 0.18 -11.19
C ILE A 472 -66.45 1.67 -11.49
N GLN A 473 -67.67 2.10 -11.18
CA GLN A 473 -68.05 3.51 -11.08
C GLN A 473 -68.16 3.83 -9.59
N SER A 474 -67.37 4.77 -9.08
CA SER A 474 -67.53 5.23 -7.70
C SER A 474 -68.77 6.11 -7.62
N SER A 475 -69.80 5.66 -6.91
CA SER A 475 -70.79 6.54 -6.29
C SER A 475 -70.22 6.95 -4.94
N ASP A 476 -69.42 8.01 -4.92
CA ASP A 476 -68.93 8.61 -3.68
C ASP A 476 -69.37 10.08 -3.71
N GLU A 477 -70.28 10.46 -2.82
CA GLU A 477 -71.01 11.73 -2.86
C GLU A 477 -70.22 12.95 -2.32
N GLU A 478 -68.93 12.83 -1.98
CA GLU A 478 -68.22 13.92 -1.26
C GLU A 478 -66.87 14.38 -1.84
N ALA A 479 -66.67 14.39 -3.16
CA ALA A 479 -65.58 15.20 -3.74
C ALA A 479 -65.86 15.72 -5.17
N ASP A 480 -65.83 17.04 -5.30
CA ASP A 480 -65.72 17.94 -6.49
C ASP A 480 -66.27 17.49 -7.86
N PRO A 481 -67.18 18.28 -8.50
CA PRO A 481 -67.89 17.89 -9.71
C PRO A 481 -67.14 18.26 -10.99
N ILE A 482 -66.00 17.64 -11.30
CA ILE A 482 -65.42 17.71 -12.65
C ILE A 482 -64.88 16.33 -13.08
N LEU A 483 -65.76 15.60 -13.80
CA LEU A 483 -65.59 14.32 -14.49
C LEU A 483 -65.77 13.03 -13.65
N PRO A 484 -66.75 12.16 -13.98
CA PRO A 484 -66.83 10.84 -13.39
C PRO A 484 -65.58 10.03 -13.75
N ARG A 485 -64.72 9.75 -12.76
CA ARG A 485 -63.58 8.84 -12.95
C ARG A 485 -64.12 7.44 -13.20
N ARG A 486 -64.27 7.07 -14.47
CA ARG A 486 -64.50 5.67 -14.86
C ARG A 486 -63.18 4.93 -14.85
N TRP A 487 -62.99 4.00 -13.93
CA TRP A 487 -61.73 3.27 -13.80
C TRP A 487 -61.72 2.15 -14.84
N THR A 488 -61.08 2.42 -15.98
CA THR A 488 -60.91 1.39 -17.02
C THR A 488 -59.81 0.42 -16.61
N PHE A 489 -59.91 -0.84 -17.03
CA PHE A 489 -58.86 -1.84 -16.82
C PHE A 489 -57.48 -1.33 -17.30
N ARG A 490 -57.43 -0.52 -18.36
CA ARG A 490 -56.19 0.04 -18.91
C ARG A 490 -55.58 1.12 -18.02
N SER A 491 -56.39 2.06 -17.51
CA SER A 491 -55.92 3.09 -16.60
C SER A 491 -55.47 2.50 -15.27
N GLN A 492 -56.22 1.52 -14.75
CA GLN A 492 -55.84 0.82 -13.52
C GLN A 492 -54.56 0.01 -13.68
N LEU A 493 -54.37 -0.65 -14.82
CA LEU A 493 -53.14 -1.39 -15.10
C LEU A 493 -51.91 -0.48 -15.15
N ALA A 494 -52.06 0.77 -15.60
CA ALA A 494 -50.99 1.76 -15.57
C ALA A 494 -50.74 2.31 -14.14
N ALA A 495 -51.79 2.54 -13.35
CA ALA A 495 -51.68 2.93 -11.95
C ALA A 495 -50.99 1.85 -11.10
N PHE A 496 -51.39 0.59 -11.29
CA PHE A 496 -50.74 -0.59 -10.69
C PHE A 496 -49.25 -0.66 -11.02
N ASP A 497 -48.86 -0.50 -12.29
CA ASP A 497 -47.45 -0.57 -12.67
C ASP A 497 -46.63 0.58 -12.09
N LYS A 498 -47.20 1.79 -12.01
CA LYS A 498 -46.58 2.95 -11.36
C LYS A 498 -46.39 2.72 -9.85
N ALA A 499 -47.40 2.20 -9.18
CA ALA A 499 -47.33 1.86 -7.75
C ALA A 499 -46.31 0.75 -7.49
N TRP A 500 -46.24 -0.26 -8.37
CA TRP A 500 -45.21 -1.30 -8.32
C TRP A 500 -43.79 -0.73 -8.45
N CYS A 501 -43.54 0.16 -9.41
CA CYS A 501 -42.23 0.79 -9.57
C CYS A 501 -41.83 1.61 -8.34
N SER A 502 -42.76 2.37 -7.75
CA SER A 502 -42.52 3.12 -6.52
C SER A 502 -42.21 2.20 -5.34
N TYR A 503 -43.02 1.17 -5.11
CA TYR A 503 -42.80 0.16 -4.08
C TYR A 503 -41.47 -0.57 -4.27
N LEU A 504 -41.15 -1.04 -5.48
CA LEU A 504 -39.92 -1.76 -5.78
C LEU A 504 -38.68 -0.90 -5.53
N ASN A 505 -38.73 0.40 -5.84
CA ASN A 505 -37.66 1.34 -5.53
C ASN A 505 -37.43 1.44 -4.01
N CYS A 506 -38.49 1.68 -3.23
CA CYS A 506 -38.40 1.73 -1.76
C CYS A 506 -37.91 0.39 -1.18
N PHE A 507 -38.37 -0.74 -1.74
CA PHE A 507 -38.00 -2.08 -1.31
C PHE A 507 -36.51 -2.36 -1.55
N VAL A 508 -35.98 -1.98 -2.72
CA VAL A 508 -34.55 -2.13 -3.05
C VAL A 508 -33.69 -1.26 -2.14
N VAL A 509 -34.10 -0.01 -1.89
CA VAL A 509 -33.37 0.90 -1.00
C VAL A 509 -33.31 0.34 0.43
N TRP A 510 -34.43 -0.20 0.93
CA TRP A 510 -34.47 -0.89 2.22
C TRP A 510 -33.58 -2.15 2.22
N LYS A 511 -33.68 -3.01 1.19
CA LYS A 511 -32.84 -4.23 1.10
C LYS A 511 -31.34 -3.96 0.98
N VAL A 512 -30.94 -2.85 0.37
CA VAL A 512 -29.52 -2.45 0.35
C VAL A 512 -29.04 -2.01 1.74
N LYS A 513 -29.88 -1.35 2.54
CA LYS A 513 -29.56 -1.03 3.96
C LYS A 513 -29.45 -2.31 4.78
N ASP A 514 -30.42 -3.21 4.66
CA ASP A 514 -30.48 -4.51 5.33
C ASP A 514 -29.24 -5.37 5.02
N ALA A 515 -28.88 -5.48 3.74
CA ALA A 515 -27.68 -6.19 3.31
C ALA A 515 -26.38 -5.58 3.86
N ARG A 516 -26.29 -4.24 3.96
CA ARG A 516 -25.12 -3.55 4.55
C ARG A 516 -25.01 -3.77 6.05
N SER A 517 -26.14 -3.79 6.77
CA SER A 517 -26.14 -4.12 8.21
C SER A 517 -25.66 -5.56 8.44
N LEU A 518 -26.19 -6.51 7.67
CA LEU A 518 -25.77 -7.91 7.75
C LEU A 518 -24.31 -8.11 7.35
N GLU A 519 -23.81 -7.40 6.33
CA GLU A 519 -22.39 -7.36 6.01
C GLU A 519 -21.57 -6.88 7.21
N GLY A 520 -21.97 -5.80 7.85
CA GLY A 520 -21.30 -5.26 9.03
C GLY A 520 -21.18 -6.30 10.15
N ASP A 521 -22.24 -7.07 10.41
CA ASP A 521 -22.23 -8.12 11.42
C ASP A 521 -21.38 -9.33 11.04
N LEU A 522 -21.39 -9.73 9.76
CA LEU A 522 -20.50 -10.78 9.24
C LEU A 522 -19.03 -10.37 9.31
N VAL A 523 -18.71 -9.11 8.99
CA VAL A 523 -17.36 -8.54 9.11
C VAL A 523 -16.95 -8.50 10.58
N ARG A 524 -17.85 -8.09 11.49
CA ARG A 524 -17.59 -8.10 12.94
C ARG A 524 -17.28 -9.50 13.45
N ALA A 525 -18.06 -10.51 13.04
CA ALA A 525 -17.81 -11.90 13.38
C ALA A 525 -16.47 -12.39 12.82
N ALA A 526 -16.13 -12.03 11.58
CA ALA A 526 -14.84 -12.36 10.98
C ALA A 526 -13.67 -11.74 11.75
N CYS A 527 -13.79 -10.47 12.16
CA CYS A 527 -12.79 -9.78 12.98
C CYS A 527 -12.62 -10.40 14.37
N GLN A 528 -13.71 -10.83 15.01
CA GLN A 528 -13.65 -11.53 16.30
C GLN A 528 -12.95 -12.89 16.17
N LEU A 529 -13.26 -13.66 15.11
CA LEU A 529 -12.58 -14.91 14.79
C LEU A 529 -11.08 -14.69 14.56
N GLU A 530 -10.72 -13.64 13.82
CA GLU A 530 -9.32 -13.28 13.55
C GLU A 530 -8.56 -12.94 14.84
N LEU A 531 -9.15 -12.15 15.73
CA LEU A 531 -8.55 -11.81 17.02
C LEU A 531 -8.38 -13.04 17.93
N SER A 532 -9.39 -13.91 17.99
CA SER A 532 -9.31 -15.15 18.74
C SER A 532 -8.18 -16.03 18.21
N MET A 533 -8.04 -16.12 16.88
CA MET A 533 -6.97 -16.87 16.21
C MET A 533 -5.58 -16.28 16.52
N ILE A 534 -5.41 -14.97 16.46
CA ILE A 534 -4.13 -14.32 16.75
C ILE A 534 -3.72 -14.54 18.21
N GLN A 535 -4.69 -14.50 19.14
CA GLN A 535 -4.46 -14.77 20.56
C GLN A 535 -4.10 -16.24 20.82
N THR A 536 -4.86 -17.20 20.27
CA THR A 536 -4.62 -18.63 20.49
C THR A 536 -3.40 -19.15 19.76
N CYS A 537 -3.13 -18.65 18.55
CA CYS A 537 -2.02 -19.13 17.71
C CYS A 537 -0.70 -18.38 17.93
N LYS A 538 -0.66 -17.39 18.84
CA LYS A 538 0.53 -16.56 19.15
C LYS A 538 1.25 -16.05 17.90
N LEU A 539 0.48 -15.59 16.91
CA LEU A 539 1.01 -15.13 15.63
C LEU A 539 1.90 -13.89 15.83
N THR A 540 3.07 -13.89 15.21
CA THR A 540 3.99 -12.75 15.11
C THR A 540 3.60 -11.86 13.93
N PRO A 541 3.93 -10.54 13.97
CA PRO A 541 3.59 -9.61 12.90
C PRO A 541 4.17 -9.97 11.53
N GLU A 542 5.23 -10.80 11.47
CA GLU A 542 5.89 -11.24 10.23
C GLU A 542 5.39 -12.58 9.68
N GLY A 543 4.39 -13.22 10.32
CA GLY A 543 3.77 -14.45 9.80
C GLY A 543 4.57 -15.74 10.02
N ASP A 544 5.72 -15.66 10.71
CA ASP A 544 6.52 -16.84 11.05
C ASP A 544 5.92 -17.57 12.27
N SER A 545 5.09 -18.57 11.99
CA SER A 545 4.57 -19.49 12.98
C SER A 545 5.66 -20.50 13.40
N ILE A 546 6.34 -20.23 14.52
CA ILE A 546 7.26 -21.20 15.11
C ILE A 546 6.44 -22.37 15.67
N THR A 547 6.44 -23.48 14.93
CA THR A 547 5.96 -24.83 15.31
C THR A 547 4.55 -24.91 15.93
N LEU A 548 3.52 -24.76 15.09
CA LEU A 548 2.12 -25.02 15.46
C LEU A 548 1.83 -26.54 15.57
N THR A 549 1.23 -26.95 16.69
CA THR A 549 0.65 -28.30 16.92
C THR A 549 -0.44 -28.62 15.89
N HIS A 550 -0.73 -29.90 15.64
CA HIS A 550 -1.75 -30.31 14.66
C HIS A 550 -3.11 -29.64 14.90
N ASP A 551 -3.51 -29.47 16.16
CA ASP A 551 -4.77 -28.80 16.52
C ASP A 551 -4.76 -27.31 16.20
N MET A 552 -3.63 -26.63 16.37
CA MET A 552 -3.47 -25.22 15.99
C MET A 552 -3.48 -25.02 14.47
N LYS A 553 -3.02 -26.02 13.70
CA LYS A 553 -3.14 -26.04 12.22
C LYS A 553 -4.58 -26.33 11.75
N ALA A 554 -5.38 -27.05 12.53
CA ALA A 554 -6.79 -27.25 12.25
C ALA A 554 -7.59 -25.96 12.48
N ILE A 555 -7.27 -25.21 13.54
CA ILE A 555 -7.82 -23.86 13.81
C ILE A 555 -7.42 -22.87 12.70
N GLN A 556 -6.21 -23.01 12.14
CA GLN A 556 -5.74 -22.20 11.00
C GLN A 556 -6.40 -22.59 9.65
N LYS A 557 -6.88 -23.83 9.50
CA LYS A 557 -7.67 -24.27 8.33
C LYS A 557 -9.12 -23.80 8.49
N GLN A 558 -9.32 -22.50 8.30
CA GLN A 558 -10.60 -21.82 8.46
C GLN A 558 -11.60 -22.16 7.33
N GLU A 559 -12.38 -23.22 7.53
CA GLU A 559 -13.63 -23.41 6.77
C GLU A 559 -14.64 -22.28 7.08
N ASP A 560 -14.68 -21.80 8.33
CA ASP A 560 -15.60 -20.75 8.76
C ASP A 560 -15.28 -19.37 8.15
N GLN A 561 -14.01 -18.97 8.07
CA GLN A 561 -13.62 -17.70 7.44
C GLN A 561 -13.89 -17.74 5.92
N LYS A 562 -13.73 -18.91 5.29
CA LYS A 562 -14.11 -19.09 3.89
C LYS A 562 -15.63 -18.97 3.71
N LEU A 563 -16.42 -19.52 4.63
CA LEU A 563 -17.88 -19.44 4.61
C LEU A 563 -18.37 -18.00 4.81
N LEU A 564 -17.74 -17.24 5.72
CA LEU A 564 -18.01 -15.80 5.91
C LEU A 564 -17.63 -14.99 4.67
N ARG A 565 -16.49 -15.29 4.04
CA ARG A 565 -16.08 -14.68 2.76
C ARG A 565 -17.08 -14.96 1.66
N GLU A 566 -17.51 -16.21 1.50
CA GLU A 566 -18.54 -16.56 0.52
C GLU A 566 -19.84 -15.81 0.80
N LYS A 567 -20.30 -15.73 2.06
CA LYS A 567 -21.52 -14.98 2.43
C LYS A 567 -21.41 -13.48 2.15
N VAL A 568 -20.29 -12.84 2.49
CA VAL A 568 -20.06 -11.41 2.21
C VAL A 568 -19.99 -11.14 0.71
N GLN A 569 -19.35 -12.01 -0.06
CA GLN A 569 -19.31 -11.90 -1.52
C GLN A 569 -20.71 -12.03 -2.13
N HIS A 570 -21.56 -12.90 -1.58
CA HIS A 570 -22.93 -13.06 -2.04
C HIS A 570 -23.84 -11.88 -1.70
N LEU A 571 -23.58 -11.17 -0.60
CA LEU A 571 -24.41 -10.04 -0.14
C LEU A 571 -24.00 -8.70 -0.77
N SER A 572 -22.69 -8.42 -0.82
CA SER A 572 -22.16 -7.10 -1.17
C SER A 572 -21.16 -7.11 -2.32
N GLY A 573 -20.95 -8.27 -2.95
CA GLY A 573 -20.01 -8.44 -4.04
C GLY A 573 -18.55 -8.21 -3.62
N ASP A 574 -17.69 -7.98 -4.60
CA ASP A 574 -16.25 -7.82 -4.37
C ASP A 574 -15.93 -6.59 -3.50
N ALA A 575 -16.71 -5.52 -3.61
CA ALA A 575 -16.58 -4.34 -2.76
C ALA A 575 -16.84 -4.64 -1.26
N GLY A 576 -17.68 -5.63 -0.95
CA GLY A 576 -17.87 -6.09 0.43
C GLY A 576 -16.69 -6.91 0.96
N ILE A 577 -16.06 -7.69 0.07
CA ILE A 577 -14.84 -8.44 0.41
C ILE A 577 -13.69 -7.49 0.71
N GLU A 578 -13.51 -6.45 -0.10
CA GLU A 578 -12.49 -5.43 0.15
C GLU A 578 -12.69 -4.76 1.51
N ARG A 579 -13.92 -4.35 1.84
CA ARG A 579 -14.22 -3.77 3.17
C ARG A 579 -13.93 -4.73 4.32
N MET A 580 -14.26 -6.01 4.15
CA MET A 580 -13.94 -7.03 5.14
C MET A 580 -12.42 -7.25 5.27
N GLU A 581 -11.67 -7.28 4.17
CA GLU A 581 -10.22 -7.44 4.19
C GLU A 581 -9.51 -6.22 4.80
N CYS A 582 -9.99 -5.01 4.52
CA CYS A 582 -9.56 -3.79 5.19
C CYS A 582 -9.84 -3.87 6.69
N ALA A 583 -11.05 -4.25 7.10
CA ALA A 583 -11.40 -4.38 8.51
C ALA A 583 -10.55 -5.45 9.23
N LEU A 584 -10.30 -6.60 8.60
CA LEU A 584 -9.41 -7.65 9.12
C LEU A 584 -7.97 -7.13 9.26
N SER A 585 -7.47 -6.39 8.27
CA SER A 585 -6.14 -5.78 8.32
C SER A 585 -6.04 -4.74 9.44
N ASP A 586 -7.05 -3.89 9.59
CA ASP A 586 -7.15 -2.91 10.67
C ASP A 586 -7.20 -3.58 12.06
N THR A 587 -7.88 -4.72 12.18
CA THR A 587 -7.88 -5.46 13.46
C THR A 587 -6.53 -6.07 13.78
N ARG A 588 -5.80 -6.59 12.78
CA ARG A 588 -4.42 -7.08 12.95
C ARG A 588 -3.50 -5.95 13.39
N THR A 589 -3.52 -4.81 12.71
CA THR A 589 -2.65 -3.66 13.05
C THR A 589 -2.95 -3.11 14.43
N LYS A 590 -4.23 -2.91 14.78
CA LYS A 590 -4.65 -2.46 16.12
C LYS A 590 -4.24 -3.44 17.22
N TYR A 591 -4.33 -4.75 16.98
CA TYR A 591 -3.90 -5.76 17.93
C TYR A 591 -2.39 -5.71 18.20
N PHE A 592 -1.56 -5.64 17.14
CA PHE A 592 -0.11 -5.57 17.29
C PHE A 592 0.35 -4.25 17.91
N GLN A 593 -0.25 -3.11 17.53
CA GLN A 593 -0.01 -1.82 18.16
C GLN A 593 -0.37 -1.82 19.65
N ALA A 594 -1.51 -2.42 20.03
CA ALA A 594 -1.91 -2.50 21.45
C ALA A 594 -0.97 -3.41 22.27
N ARG A 595 -0.43 -4.47 21.65
CA ARG A 595 0.57 -5.35 22.26
C ARG A 595 1.91 -4.66 22.48
N GLU A 596 2.35 -3.81 21.54
CA GLU A 596 3.59 -3.02 21.66
C GLU A 596 3.46 -1.90 22.70
N ASN A 597 2.28 -1.29 22.80
CA ASN A 597 2.01 -0.18 23.72
C ASN A 597 1.67 -0.61 25.16
N GLY A 598 1.70 -1.90 25.48
CA GLY A 598 1.51 -2.42 26.86
C GLY A 598 0.11 -2.20 27.45
N SER A 599 -0.92 -1.98 26.63
CA SER A 599 -2.27 -1.67 27.13
C SER A 599 -3.07 -2.94 27.47
N PRO A 600 -3.97 -2.95 28.48
CA PRO A 600 -4.71 -4.15 28.86
C PRO A 600 -5.63 -4.63 27.73
N LEU A 601 -5.37 -5.85 27.23
CA LEU A 601 -6.10 -6.52 26.14
C LEU A 601 -7.63 -6.57 26.31
N VAL A 602 -8.13 -6.45 27.55
CA VAL A 602 -9.56 -6.41 27.89
C VAL A 602 -10.27 -5.19 27.26
N ARG A 603 -9.54 -4.09 27.02
CA ARG A 603 -10.11 -2.87 26.42
C ARG A 603 -10.37 -2.99 24.91
N LEU A 604 -9.66 -3.88 24.19
CA LEU A 604 -9.82 -4.05 22.74
C LEU A 604 -11.12 -4.79 22.39
N VAL A 605 -11.49 -5.81 23.18
CA VAL A 605 -12.73 -6.59 22.97
C VAL A 605 -13.96 -5.72 23.24
N SER A 606 -13.92 -4.88 24.28
CA SER A 606 -15.00 -3.92 24.60
C SER A 606 -15.09 -2.74 23.64
N GLN A 607 -13.98 -2.28 23.05
CA GLN A 607 -13.99 -1.20 22.05
C GLN A 607 -14.55 -1.64 20.69
N LEU A 608 -14.40 -2.91 20.31
CA LEU A 608 -14.93 -3.45 19.04
C LEU A 608 -16.44 -3.78 19.11
N ALA A 609 -16.98 -4.02 20.32
CA ALA A 609 -18.42 -4.16 20.56
C ALA A 609 -19.19 -2.87 20.23
N LEU A 610 -18.54 -1.70 20.25
CA LEU A 610 -19.15 -0.39 19.98
C LEU A 610 -18.88 0.16 18.58
N ILE A 611 -18.28 -0.59 17.65
CA ILE A 611 -18.12 -0.12 16.27
C ILE A 611 -19.48 -0.12 15.57
N ARG A 612 -20.16 1.03 15.63
CA ARG A 612 -20.99 1.53 14.53
C ARG A 612 -20.04 2.15 13.50
N LEU A 613 -20.14 1.74 12.23
CA LEU A 613 -19.44 2.40 11.14
C LEU A 613 -19.86 3.88 11.10
N PRO A 614 -18.92 4.86 11.12
CA PRO A 614 -19.28 6.24 10.89
C PRO A 614 -19.54 6.45 9.40
N VAL A 615 -20.77 6.87 9.09
CA VAL A 615 -21.11 7.58 7.86
C VAL A 615 -20.38 8.93 7.92
N GLN A 616 -19.54 9.21 6.93
CA GLN A 616 -18.93 10.52 6.77
C GLN A 616 -20.04 11.59 6.57
N ARG A 617 -20.22 12.44 7.57
CA ARG A 617 -20.70 13.82 7.40
C ARG A 617 -19.71 14.72 8.13
N LYS A 618 -19.02 15.56 7.38
CA LYS A 618 -18.27 16.69 7.92
C LYS A 618 -19.29 17.77 8.28
N GLU A 619 -19.47 18.02 9.56
CA GLU A 619 -19.95 19.30 10.06
C GLU A 619 -18.95 19.79 11.11
N VAL A 620 -18.41 20.97 10.81
CA VAL A 620 -17.51 21.75 11.67
C VAL A 620 -18.41 22.53 12.62
N ILE A 621 -18.35 22.20 13.92
CA ILE A 621 -18.85 23.10 14.97
C ILE A 621 -17.82 23.16 16.08
N ASP A 622 -17.27 24.37 16.17
CA ASP A 622 -16.52 25.03 17.21
C ASP A 622 -16.98 24.69 18.64
N ARG A 623 -16.02 24.50 19.56
CA ARG A 623 -16.25 24.43 21.01
C ARG A 623 -15.02 24.91 21.79
N GLY A 624 -15.03 26.19 22.15
CA GLY A 624 -14.67 26.66 23.49
C GLY A 624 -15.88 27.45 24.02
N GLU A 625 -16.20 27.57 25.31
CA GLU A 625 -15.63 27.15 26.59
C GLU A 625 -16.82 27.14 27.60
N ASP A 626 -16.66 26.57 28.80
CA ASP A 626 -16.82 27.33 30.06
C ASP A 626 -16.96 26.45 31.31
N ALA A 627 -16.14 26.79 32.31
CA ALA A 627 -16.43 26.61 33.73
C ALA A 627 -15.80 27.77 34.53
N SER A 628 -16.63 28.77 34.87
CA SER A 628 -16.72 29.58 36.10
C SER A 628 -15.46 29.72 36.99
N SER A 629 -14.97 30.88 37.47
CA SER A 629 -15.62 32.10 38.00
C SER A 629 -14.53 33.12 38.49
N PRO A 630 -14.86 34.38 38.88
CA PRO A 630 -14.08 35.62 38.62
C PRO A 630 -13.56 36.29 39.94
N PRO A 631 -13.40 37.64 40.11
CA PRO A 631 -13.27 38.80 39.19
C PRO A 631 -12.16 39.83 39.59
N LYS A 632 -11.84 40.81 38.71
CA LYS A 632 -11.53 42.21 39.10
C LYS A 632 -11.46 43.21 37.91
N LYS A 633 -12.48 44.09 37.90
CA LYS A 633 -12.49 45.56 37.71
C LYS A 633 -11.88 46.27 36.46
N VAL A 634 -12.83 46.91 35.74
CA VAL A 634 -12.95 48.37 35.41
C VAL A 634 -12.25 48.96 34.16
N GLY A 635 -13.09 49.63 33.33
CA GLY A 635 -12.76 50.83 32.52
C GLY A 635 -13.12 50.73 31.03
N SER A 636 -14.36 51.05 30.61
CA SER A 636 -14.74 52.22 29.76
C SER A 636 -13.61 52.82 28.90
N SER A 637 -13.75 53.08 27.59
CA SER A 637 -14.77 53.88 26.92
C SER A 637 -14.63 53.81 25.38
N SER A 638 -15.73 54.01 24.66
CA SER A 638 -15.81 54.16 23.19
C SER A 638 -15.41 55.59 22.69
N PRO A 639 -15.46 55.91 21.38
CA PRO A 639 -14.37 56.55 20.61
C PRO A 639 -14.59 58.05 20.31
N PRO A 640 -13.69 58.69 19.53
CA PRO A 640 -14.22 59.51 18.43
C PRO A 640 -13.42 59.45 17.10
N SER A 641 -14.21 59.40 16.02
CA SER A 641 -14.07 60.05 14.71
C SER A 641 -13.39 61.44 14.75
N SER A 642 -12.82 62.05 13.71
CA SER A 642 -12.67 61.86 12.26
C SER A 642 -11.96 63.14 11.75
N SER A 643 -11.18 63.08 10.66
CA SER A 643 -10.96 64.13 9.62
C SER A 643 -9.71 63.74 8.80
N GLY A 644 -9.67 63.67 7.47
CA GLY A 644 -10.66 63.92 6.42
C GLY A 644 -9.94 63.99 5.05
N SER A 645 -10.65 63.59 3.99
CA SER A 645 -10.40 63.84 2.54
C SER A 645 -9.15 63.18 1.91
N GLN A 646 -9.10 62.64 0.70
CA GLN A 646 -9.98 62.70 -0.48
C GLN A 646 -9.51 61.61 -1.50
N LEU A 647 -10.45 60.97 -2.21
CA LEU A 647 -10.37 60.28 -3.51
C LEU A 647 -9.11 59.47 -3.92
N GLY A 648 -9.33 58.18 -4.24
CA GLY A 648 -8.46 57.41 -5.13
C GLY A 648 -8.84 55.93 -5.21
N SER A 649 -9.38 55.49 -6.34
CA SER A 649 -9.76 54.11 -6.65
C SER A 649 -8.59 53.14 -6.61
N SER A 650 -8.78 51.95 -6.06
CA SER A 650 -8.21 50.69 -6.59
C SER A 650 -8.76 49.52 -5.80
N ALA A 651 -9.36 48.57 -6.51
CA ALA A 651 -9.82 47.29 -5.98
C ALA A 651 -8.66 46.54 -5.31
N GLU A 652 -8.77 46.29 -4.00
CA GLU A 652 -8.02 45.24 -3.33
C GLU A 652 -8.53 43.89 -3.87
N LYS A 653 -7.70 43.27 -4.72
CA LYS A 653 -7.84 41.85 -5.06
C LYS A 653 -7.82 41.04 -3.76
N LEU A 654 -8.93 40.39 -3.46
CA LEU A 654 -8.95 39.21 -2.60
C LEU A 654 -8.06 38.15 -3.27
N VAL A 655 -6.79 38.10 -2.86
CA VAL A 655 -5.93 36.97 -3.18
C VAL A 655 -6.57 35.74 -2.54
N THR A 656 -7.06 34.83 -3.37
CA THR A 656 -7.72 33.62 -2.90
C THR A 656 -6.67 32.63 -2.40
N GLU A 657 -6.99 31.89 -1.34
CA GLU A 657 -6.14 30.90 -0.69
C GLU A 657 -5.54 29.88 -1.68
N ASN A 658 -6.25 29.61 -2.79
CA ASN A 658 -5.78 28.77 -3.89
C ASN A 658 -4.62 29.38 -4.69
N GLU A 659 -4.58 30.71 -4.88
CA GLU A 659 -3.46 31.40 -5.55
C GLU A 659 -2.20 31.39 -4.67
N LEU A 660 -2.36 31.44 -3.34
CA LEU A 660 -1.26 31.30 -2.39
C LEU A 660 -0.70 29.88 -2.38
N ILE A 661 -1.56 28.85 -2.33
CA ILE A 661 -1.14 27.44 -2.36
C ILE A 661 -0.47 27.09 -3.70
N VAL A 662 -0.98 27.61 -4.83
CA VAL A 662 -0.38 27.36 -6.14
C VAL A 662 0.96 28.09 -6.29
N ASN A 663 1.09 29.33 -5.81
CA ASN A 663 2.39 30.02 -5.81
C ASN A 663 3.39 29.37 -4.84
N GLU A 664 2.94 28.87 -3.70
CA GLU A 664 3.77 28.16 -2.71
C GLU A 664 4.28 26.83 -3.31
N VAL A 665 3.41 26.02 -3.93
CA VAL A 665 3.79 24.76 -4.59
C VAL A 665 4.71 24.97 -5.78
N VAL A 666 4.47 26.00 -6.62
CA VAL A 666 5.29 26.26 -7.82
C VAL A 666 6.68 26.80 -7.45
N HIS A 667 6.82 27.54 -6.35
CA HIS A 667 8.09 28.14 -5.93
C HIS A 667 8.87 27.33 -4.87
N GLU A 668 8.21 26.58 -3.98
CA GLU A 668 8.89 25.73 -2.98
C GLU A 668 9.48 24.44 -3.55
N GLN A 669 8.97 23.94 -4.69
CA GLN A 669 9.44 22.67 -5.26
C GLN A 669 10.88 22.72 -5.80
N ARG A 670 11.56 23.88 -5.76
CA ARG A 670 12.95 24.01 -6.21
C ARG A 670 14.00 23.81 -5.11
N HIS A 671 13.63 23.79 -3.83
CA HIS A 671 14.62 23.71 -2.74
C HIS A 671 14.41 22.59 -1.70
N ALA A 672 13.26 21.92 -1.64
CA ALA A 672 12.97 20.92 -0.59
C ALA A 672 13.06 19.43 -1.02
N LEU A 673 13.25 19.12 -2.31
CA LEU A 673 13.25 17.74 -2.84
C LEU A 673 14.62 17.24 -3.33
N ALA A 674 15.71 17.78 -2.80
CA ALA A 674 17.05 17.32 -3.19
C ALA A 674 17.53 16.05 -2.45
N ASP A 675 16.84 15.58 -1.40
CA ASP A 675 17.44 14.59 -0.47
C ASP A 675 16.70 13.26 -0.29
N SER A 676 15.64 12.99 -1.05
CA SER A 676 15.16 11.60 -1.19
C SER A 676 14.46 11.36 -2.51
N PHE A 677 14.84 10.26 -3.15
CA PHE A 677 14.37 9.73 -4.43
C PHE A 677 15.08 10.28 -5.69
N ASN A 678 16.06 9.50 -6.15
CA ASN A 678 16.51 9.49 -7.54
C ASN A 678 15.34 9.06 -8.44
N VAL A 679 14.53 10.04 -8.84
CA VAL A 679 13.51 9.93 -9.90
C VAL A 679 14.08 10.63 -11.11
N THR A 680 14.13 9.92 -12.25
CA THR A 680 14.60 10.43 -13.53
C THR A 680 13.76 11.64 -13.98
N ASP A 681 14.39 12.66 -14.58
CA ASP A 681 13.75 13.92 -15.00
C ASP A 681 12.48 13.74 -15.87
N GLU A 682 12.36 12.63 -16.61
CA GLU A 682 11.18 12.27 -17.41
C GLU A 682 9.92 11.96 -16.58
N ASP A 683 10.07 11.48 -15.34
CA ASP A 683 8.93 11.19 -14.46
C ASP A 683 8.40 12.47 -13.81
N GLN A 684 9.25 13.48 -13.58
CA GLN A 684 8.82 14.79 -13.07
C GLN A 684 8.06 15.60 -14.13
N SER A 685 8.49 15.56 -15.39
CA SER A 685 7.75 16.20 -16.48
C SER A 685 6.40 15.51 -16.70
N GLY A 686 6.35 14.18 -16.66
CA GLY A 686 5.10 13.41 -16.77
C GLY A 686 4.12 13.65 -15.61
N ILE A 687 4.62 13.89 -14.39
CA ILE A 687 3.77 14.28 -13.25
C ILE A 687 3.25 15.71 -13.43
N LYS A 688 4.09 16.66 -13.84
CA LYS A 688 3.67 18.04 -14.10
C LYS A 688 2.65 18.13 -15.23
N GLU A 689 2.84 17.37 -16.30
CA GLU A 689 1.92 17.29 -17.44
C GLU A 689 0.58 16.69 -17.01
N LYS A 690 0.59 15.63 -16.19
CA LYS A 690 -0.64 15.05 -15.63
C LYS A 690 -1.35 16.01 -14.68
N ILE A 691 -0.62 16.75 -13.84
CA ILE A 691 -1.22 17.74 -12.94
C ILE A 691 -1.87 18.85 -13.77
N ALA A 692 -1.17 19.38 -14.78
CA ALA A 692 -1.71 20.38 -15.70
C ALA A 692 -2.97 19.87 -16.42
N GLU A 693 -2.92 18.65 -16.98
CA GLU A 693 -4.07 18.02 -17.64
C GLU A 693 -5.25 17.84 -16.67
N THR A 694 -4.99 17.45 -15.42
CA THR A 694 -6.06 17.31 -14.42
C THR A 694 -6.65 18.64 -13.97
N MET A 695 -5.84 19.69 -13.86
CA MET A 695 -6.33 21.03 -13.51
C MET A 695 -7.11 21.66 -14.65
N GLU A 696 -6.63 21.54 -15.89
CA GLU A 696 -7.33 22.00 -17.09
C GLU A 696 -8.66 21.26 -17.25
N LYS A 697 -8.66 19.94 -17.04
CA LYS A 697 -9.88 19.15 -17.08
C LYS A 697 -10.86 19.55 -15.99
N ALA A 698 -10.40 19.76 -14.76
CA ALA A 698 -11.26 20.20 -13.65
C ALA A 698 -11.86 21.59 -13.91
N PHE A 699 -11.10 22.49 -14.52
CA PHE A 699 -11.57 23.81 -14.94
C PHE A 699 -12.71 23.71 -15.97
N TRP A 700 -12.51 22.97 -17.06
CA TRP A 700 -13.54 22.79 -18.09
C TRP A 700 -14.75 21.99 -17.61
N ASP A 701 -14.54 20.99 -16.74
CA ASP A 701 -15.61 20.23 -16.12
C ASP A 701 -16.48 21.14 -15.24
N GLY A 702 -15.88 22.06 -14.49
CA GLY A 702 -16.61 23.05 -13.67
C GLY A 702 -17.51 23.98 -14.48
N ILE A 703 -17.03 24.47 -15.63
CA ILE A 703 -17.83 25.31 -16.55
C ILE A 703 -18.93 24.49 -17.23
N THR A 704 -18.62 23.24 -17.61
CA THR A 704 -19.59 22.35 -18.25
C THR A 704 -20.70 21.94 -17.28
N GLU A 705 -20.38 21.75 -16.01
CA GLU A 705 -21.34 21.41 -14.96
C GLU A 705 -22.23 22.60 -14.60
N SER A 706 -21.70 23.84 -14.55
CA SER A 706 -22.49 25.05 -14.29
C SER A 706 -23.53 25.33 -15.38
N MET A 707 -23.26 24.93 -16.63
CA MET A 707 -24.21 25.03 -17.74
C MET A 707 -25.26 23.91 -17.77
N LYS A 708 -25.02 22.77 -17.10
CA LYS A 708 -25.94 21.61 -17.08
C LYS A 708 -26.95 21.64 -15.93
N GLN A 709 -26.86 22.61 -15.03
CA GLN A 709 -27.78 22.76 -13.91
C GLN A 709 -29.18 23.21 -14.38
N ASN A 710 -30.22 22.88 -13.60
CA ASN A 710 -31.63 23.23 -13.91
C ASN A 710 -31.86 24.74 -14.10
N LYS A 711 -30.95 25.58 -13.59
CA LYS A 711 -30.81 27.01 -13.90
C LYS A 711 -29.35 27.23 -14.34
N PRO A 712 -29.05 27.27 -15.64
CA PRO A 712 -27.68 27.37 -16.11
C PRO A 712 -27.07 28.72 -15.71
N ASN A 713 -25.87 28.70 -15.13
CA ASN A 713 -25.11 29.92 -14.84
C ASN A 713 -24.09 30.16 -15.95
N TYR A 714 -24.31 31.22 -16.72
CA TYR A 714 -23.49 31.61 -17.84
C TYR A 714 -22.56 32.79 -17.55
N ASP A 715 -22.54 33.32 -16.34
CA ASP A 715 -21.68 34.45 -15.94
C ASP A 715 -20.21 34.13 -16.25
N ARG A 716 -19.79 32.87 -16.02
CA ARG A 716 -18.43 32.40 -16.29
C ARG A 716 -18.07 32.37 -17.79
N VAL A 717 -19.05 32.16 -18.67
CA VAL A 717 -18.85 32.19 -20.13
C VAL A 717 -18.71 33.63 -20.60
N VAL A 718 -19.46 34.56 -20.02
CA VAL A 718 -19.33 36.00 -20.29
C VAL A 718 -17.97 36.52 -19.83
N GLU A 719 -17.49 36.09 -18.65
CA GLU A 719 -16.14 36.40 -18.15
C GLU A 719 -15.04 35.88 -19.07
N LEU A 720 -15.13 34.63 -19.53
CA LEU A 720 -14.15 34.09 -20.48
C LEU A 720 -14.13 34.84 -21.82
N MET A 721 -15.30 35.23 -22.34
CA MET A 721 -15.37 36.03 -23.56
C MET A 721 -14.81 37.44 -23.37
N ARG A 722 -14.92 37.99 -22.16
CA ARG A 722 -14.24 39.24 -21.76
C ARG A 722 -12.72 39.06 -21.76
N GLU A 723 -12.22 38.00 -21.14
CA GLU A 723 -10.79 37.68 -21.11
C GLU A 723 -10.23 37.51 -22.53
N VAL A 724 -10.91 36.75 -23.40
CA VAL A 724 -10.52 36.57 -24.81
C VAL A 724 -10.49 37.89 -25.57
N ARG A 725 -11.50 38.74 -25.40
CA ARG A 725 -11.54 40.07 -26.04
C ARG A 725 -10.39 40.96 -25.56
N ASP A 726 -10.16 41.00 -24.27
CA ASP A 726 -9.17 41.88 -23.65
C ASP A 726 -7.75 41.42 -24.01
N GLU A 727 -7.47 40.11 -24.01
CA GLU A 727 -6.18 39.57 -24.46
C GLU A 727 -5.92 39.79 -25.96
N ILE A 728 -6.93 39.62 -26.81
CA ILE A 728 -6.79 39.93 -28.25
C ILE A 728 -6.54 41.44 -28.44
N CYS A 729 -7.20 42.30 -27.66
CA CYS A 729 -6.99 43.74 -27.68
C CYS A 729 -5.59 44.16 -27.19
N GLU A 730 -4.96 43.41 -26.29
CA GLU A 730 -3.58 43.66 -25.86
C GLU A 730 -2.57 43.33 -26.97
N ILE A 731 -2.81 42.27 -27.75
CA ILE A 731 -1.91 41.81 -28.82
C ILE A 731 -2.19 42.56 -30.15
N ALA A 732 -3.40 43.09 -30.34
CA ALA A 732 -3.82 43.73 -31.57
C ALA A 732 -3.35 45.20 -31.70
N PRO A 733 -3.02 45.66 -32.93
CA PRO A 733 -2.76 47.07 -33.21
C PRO A 733 -3.94 47.99 -32.85
N GLN A 734 -3.64 49.25 -32.51
CA GLN A 734 -4.65 50.23 -32.05
C GLN A 734 -5.82 50.44 -33.04
N SER A 735 -5.59 50.24 -34.33
CA SER A 735 -6.60 50.33 -35.39
C SER A 735 -7.69 49.26 -35.33
N TRP A 736 -7.42 48.12 -34.69
CA TRP A 736 -8.35 46.97 -34.63
C TRP A 736 -9.14 46.89 -33.34
N LYS A 737 -8.70 47.60 -32.28
CA LYS A 737 -9.30 47.51 -30.94
C LYS A 737 -10.77 47.91 -30.95
N GLN A 738 -11.14 48.93 -31.71
CA GLN A 738 -12.53 49.36 -31.85
C GLN A 738 -13.40 48.28 -32.52
N GLU A 739 -12.90 47.69 -33.63
CA GLU A 739 -13.56 46.61 -34.37
C GLU A 739 -13.72 45.34 -33.52
N ILE A 740 -12.72 45.02 -32.68
CA ILE A 740 -12.76 43.87 -31.76
C ILE A 740 -13.78 44.07 -30.65
N VAL A 741 -13.87 45.29 -30.09
CA VAL A 741 -14.84 45.62 -29.04
C VAL A 741 -16.27 45.63 -29.58
N GLU A 742 -16.48 46.12 -30.80
CA GLU A 742 -17.80 46.11 -31.46
C GLU A 742 -18.23 44.71 -31.90
N ALA A 743 -17.30 43.85 -32.32
CA ALA A 743 -17.61 42.48 -32.73
C ALA A 743 -17.80 41.52 -31.54
N ILE A 744 -17.09 41.74 -30.42
CA ILE A 744 -17.24 40.98 -29.16
C ILE A 744 -17.94 41.88 -28.12
N ASP A 745 -19.19 42.25 -28.44
CA ASP A 745 -20.03 43.07 -27.57
C ASP A 745 -20.54 42.24 -26.37
N LEU A 746 -20.01 42.56 -25.19
CA LEU A 746 -20.34 41.87 -23.94
C LEU A 746 -21.73 42.21 -23.41
N ASP A 747 -22.30 43.36 -23.78
CA ASP A 747 -23.64 43.76 -23.35
C ASP A 747 -24.70 42.97 -24.14
N ILE A 748 -24.48 42.80 -25.44
CA ILE A 748 -25.30 41.92 -26.29
C ILE A 748 -25.15 40.47 -25.84
N LEU A 749 -23.92 40.00 -25.57
CA LEU A 749 -23.67 38.63 -25.12
C LEU A 749 -24.33 38.36 -23.75
N SER A 750 -24.21 39.29 -22.80
CA SER A 750 -24.89 39.20 -21.49
C SER A 750 -26.41 39.22 -21.63
N GLN A 751 -26.95 40.03 -22.54
CA GLN A 751 -28.40 40.12 -22.75
C GLN A 751 -28.98 38.88 -23.44
N VAL A 752 -28.31 38.36 -24.47
CA VAL A 752 -28.73 37.14 -25.20
C VAL A 752 -28.64 35.93 -24.28
N VAL A 753 -27.61 35.84 -23.44
CA VAL A 753 -27.34 34.66 -22.63
C VAL A 753 -28.06 34.66 -21.27
N LEU A 754 -28.13 35.80 -20.56
CA LEU A 754 -28.71 35.87 -19.22
C LEU A 754 -30.22 36.18 -19.19
N LYS A 755 -30.77 36.88 -20.20
CA LYS A 755 -32.17 37.34 -20.18
C LYS A 755 -33.13 36.50 -21.03
N SER A 756 -32.66 35.79 -22.06
CA SER A 756 -33.55 35.10 -23.01
C SER A 756 -33.78 33.60 -22.70
N GLY A 757 -32.92 32.98 -21.87
CA GLY A 757 -32.98 31.54 -21.56
C GLY A 757 -32.71 30.60 -22.75
N ASN A 758 -32.50 31.15 -23.96
CA ASN A 758 -32.19 30.40 -25.18
C ASN A 758 -30.82 30.84 -25.68
N LEU A 759 -29.83 29.96 -25.55
CA LEU A 759 -28.49 30.20 -26.06
C LEU A 759 -28.51 30.13 -27.60
N ASP A 760 -28.32 31.26 -28.29
CA ASP A 760 -28.10 31.26 -29.73
C ASP A 760 -26.68 30.77 -30.04
N MET A 761 -26.56 29.46 -30.25
CA MET A 761 -25.31 28.78 -30.59
C MET A 761 -24.69 29.31 -31.90
N GLU A 762 -25.51 29.83 -32.80
CA GLU A 762 -25.08 30.32 -34.11
C GLU A 762 -24.43 31.71 -33.99
N TYR A 763 -24.95 32.56 -33.09
CA TYR A 763 -24.34 33.83 -32.74
C TYR A 763 -23.02 33.65 -31.97
N LEU A 764 -22.98 32.78 -30.96
CA LEU A 764 -21.75 32.46 -30.22
C LEU A 764 -20.67 31.86 -31.12
N GLY A 765 -21.06 30.98 -32.05
CA GLY A 765 -20.15 30.41 -33.04
C GLY A 765 -19.49 31.48 -33.92
N LYS A 766 -20.27 32.48 -34.38
CA LYS A 766 -19.75 33.60 -35.19
C LYS A 766 -18.77 34.49 -34.42
N ILE A 767 -19.04 34.77 -33.14
CA ILE A 767 -18.13 35.55 -32.29
C ILE A 767 -16.82 34.79 -32.06
N LEU A 768 -16.88 33.49 -31.77
CA LEU A 768 -15.69 32.67 -31.57
C LEU A 768 -14.88 32.52 -32.86
N GLU A 769 -15.53 32.36 -34.00
CA GLU A 769 -14.89 32.33 -35.31
C GLU A 769 -14.19 33.67 -35.61
N PHE A 770 -14.85 34.79 -35.34
CA PHE A 770 -14.25 36.12 -35.46
C PHE A 770 -13.03 36.28 -34.52
N ALA A 771 -13.13 35.86 -33.27
CA ALA A 771 -12.02 35.92 -32.30
C ALA A 771 -10.82 35.08 -32.76
N LEU A 772 -11.04 33.86 -33.24
CA LEU A 772 -9.99 32.98 -33.75
C LEU A 772 -9.31 33.54 -35.00
N VAL A 773 -10.08 34.04 -35.97
CA VAL A 773 -9.54 34.66 -37.20
C VAL A 773 -8.73 35.91 -36.85
N THR A 774 -9.19 36.71 -35.90
CA THR A 774 -8.52 37.94 -35.49
C THR A 774 -7.24 37.65 -34.69
N LEU A 775 -7.26 36.63 -33.83
CA LEU A 775 -6.08 36.16 -33.09
C LEU A 775 -5.03 35.58 -34.05
N GLN A 776 -5.43 34.81 -35.06
CA GLN A 776 -4.52 34.33 -36.11
C GLN A 776 -3.90 35.48 -36.91
N LYS A 777 -4.68 36.52 -37.23
CA LYS A 777 -4.17 37.74 -37.89
C LYS A 777 -3.19 38.52 -37.00
N ALA A 778 -3.49 38.67 -35.71
CA ALA A 778 -2.64 39.36 -34.75
C ALA A 778 -1.30 38.64 -34.52
N LEU A 779 -1.32 37.30 -34.40
CA LEU A 779 -0.12 36.45 -34.29
C LEU A 779 0.71 36.41 -35.59
N CYS A 780 0.07 36.42 -36.76
CA CYS A 780 0.79 36.52 -38.04
C CYS A 780 1.41 37.92 -38.26
N SER A 781 0.80 38.99 -37.73
CA SER A 781 1.34 40.35 -37.82
C SER A 781 2.58 40.56 -36.93
N SER A 782 2.67 39.84 -35.81
CA SER A 782 3.79 39.87 -34.87
C SER A 782 4.99 39.05 -35.33
N TYR A 783 4.82 38.10 -36.26
CA TYR A 783 5.91 37.35 -36.92
C TYR A 783 6.53 38.06 -38.14
N ARG A 784 6.03 39.25 -38.51
CA ARG A 784 6.52 40.06 -39.65
C ARG A 784 7.23 41.35 -39.24
N ARG A 785 7.79 41.41 -38.03
CA ARG A 785 8.75 42.43 -37.59
C ARG A 785 10.10 41.83 -37.32
#